data_AF-A0A2K3JJI9-F1
#
_entry.id   AF-A0A2K3JJI9-F1
#
_cell.length_a   1.000
_cell.length_b   1.000
_cell.length_c   1.000
_cell.angle_alpha   90.00
_cell.angle_beta   90.00
_cell.angle_gamma   90.00
#
_symmetry.space_group_name_H-M   'P 1'
#
loop_
_entity.id
_entity.type
_entity.pdbx_description
1 polymer ?
#
loop_
_entity_poly.entity_id
_entity_poly.type
_entity_poly.pdbx_seq_one_letter_code
_entity_poly.pdbx_strand_id
1 'polypeptide(L)'
;MTPIPKSGKIGSVLVVGGGIGGMQAALDLADSGFKTYLLEEKPAIGGVMAQLDKTFPTNDCSMCILSPKLVDMGRHPNIDLITYAELQEITGNTGNFHVKIRKKPSYVDPQKCTGCGECEEVCPVLLESEFDERLSNRHAIYKMYPQAIPNVYTIDKIGIPPCMNACPAHVNVQGYVALIRDGKFQEAADLIRERNPFPGVCGRICTHVCEENCNRKDIDEAVAVRALKRFAVDYERLHGRKQSKKKQVELRGQDHKIAVIGSGPAGLTVAYDLAKMGYSPTVFEALSQVGGMLRVGVPKYRLPPDVLDYDIKIIQDEGVDIRTNTPIGPDLTLNDLHRAGYEAVFIAIGTHKSKKLGIDGEELDGVVHAAGFLHDLGAGKKVDYEGKIVAVIGGGNVAIDSVRTALRLGAKTAFVIYRRSRAEIPANKEELEECEQEGISFYYLTAPTKILGKKGKVTGLECVRMKLGEPDETGRRSAIPIEGSTFTLDADVVISAIGQAPLLSPLAEAEVELGLNREGIVSIPIQNLELEGVYGFTAFLRALSMGQKIEIGQKVLVVGGGNVAIDVARSARRIGAKEIHVACVESREEMPAFDYEIEEAEQEGILIHTRRMPKRIIGVGGRAIGVETLQCTSVFDEKGRFNPQVRPNTESVIEADTIIVAIGQEVDYTLLKAADGVLVTKRGLLQVDNLTYQTNIPWIFAAGDAVVGPGLVIEAIAQGHEAAISIDRYLNGEDLYKDRPGRENIVAPKPEKKFEKQPRVTIPKLEVEKRVENFEEVELPLTEEQARQEAQRCLSCNFCSICKQCVEACEADAIDHEMGEKTLELDVGAVIFAPGYELFDARLKSEYGYGRYKNVVTSLEFERVLSASGPYAGHVVRPSDQKEPRKIAWIQCVGSRDNACGKNYCSSVCCTYAIKEAVIAKEHAPDIQPTIFYMDMRTYGKGFESYYNRAEKE
;
A
#
# COMPACT_ATOMS: atom_id res chain seq x y z
N MET A 1 47.90 18.01 -24.19
CA MET A 1 48.78 18.12 -23.01
C MET A 1 48.50 19.47 -22.36
N THR A 2 47.67 19.46 -21.33
CA THR A 2 47.29 20.63 -20.51
C THR A 2 48.38 20.87 -19.47
N PRO A 3 48.79 22.11 -19.16
CA PRO A 3 49.79 22.34 -18.13
C PRO A 3 49.23 21.94 -16.76
N ILE A 4 49.90 20.98 -16.12
CA ILE A 4 49.61 20.53 -14.74
C ILE A 4 50.01 21.66 -13.77
N PRO A 5 49.11 22.14 -12.89
CA PRO A 5 49.45 23.16 -11.91
C PRO A 5 50.44 22.59 -10.87
N LYS A 6 51.56 23.30 -10.66
CA LYS A 6 52.56 23.00 -9.64
C LYS A 6 52.09 23.43 -8.25
N SER A 7 51.12 22.72 -7.64
CA SER A 7 50.97 22.55 -6.18
C SER A 7 49.72 21.73 -5.80
N GLY A 8 49.85 20.40 -5.80
CA GLY A 8 49.38 19.45 -4.76
C GLY A 8 47.94 19.38 -4.22
N LYS A 9 47.10 20.43 -4.18
CA LYS A 9 45.69 20.34 -3.74
C LYS A 9 44.86 21.46 -4.40
N ILE A 10 43.88 21.09 -5.22
CA ILE A 10 42.80 21.99 -5.61
C ILE A 10 41.84 22.06 -4.41
N GLY A 11 41.70 23.22 -3.77
CA GLY A 11 40.70 23.39 -2.72
C GLY A 11 39.28 23.26 -3.30
N SER A 12 38.33 22.77 -2.50
CA SER A 12 36.92 22.74 -2.86
C SER A 12 36.15 23.85 -2.13
N VAL A 13 35.17 24.45 -2.81
CA VAL A 13 34.30 25.49 -2.24
C VAL A 13 32.86 25.15 -2.53
N LEU A 14 31.99 25.28 -1.51
CA LEU A 14 30.54 25.20 -1.69
C LEU A 14 29.96 26.61 -1.77
N VAL A 15 29.18 26.88 -2.80
CA VAL A 15 28.39 28.12 -2.94
C VAL A 15 26.91 27.75 -2.80
N VAL A 16 26.25 28.34 -1.80
CA VAL A 16 24.83 28.08 -1.49
C VAL A 16 23.97 29.20 -2.07
N GLY A 17 23.17 28.88 -3.08
CA GLY A 17 22.25 29.77 -3.78
C GLY A 17 22.65 30.01 -5.24
N GLY A 18 21.79 29.61 -6.18
CA GLY A 18 22.00 29.68 -7.63
C GLY A 18 21.51 30.98 -8.29
N GLY A 19 21.34 32.06 -7.52
CA GLY A 19 21.06 33.40 -8.07
C GLY A 19 22.28 34.03 -8.73
N ILE A 20 22.12 35.22 -9.34
CA ILE A 20 23.19 35.91 -10.08
C ILE A 20 24.50 36.08 -9.28
N GLY A 21 24.41 36.41 -7.98
CA GLY A 21 25.57 36.57 -7.12
C GLY A 21 26.30 35.26 -6.82
N GLY A 22 25.55 34.18 -6.56
CA GLY A 22 26.12 32.86 -6.32
C GLY A 22 26.74 32.26 -7.59
N MET A 23 26.08 32.42 -8.74
CA MET A 23 26.64 32.02 -10.02
C MET A 23 27.93 32.78 -10.36
N GLN A 24 27.97 34.10 -10.15
CA GLN A 24 29.19 34.87 -10.37
C GLN A 24 30.33 34.40 -9.46
N ALA A 25 30.06 34.25 -8.15
CA ALA A 25 31.05 33.76 -7.20
C ALA A 25 31.57 32.37 -7.59
N ALA A 26 30.68 31.48 -8.05
CA ALA A 26 31.04 30.14 -8.45
C ALA A 26 31.93 30.12 -9.70
N LEU A 27 31.62 30.94 -10.72
CA LEU A 27 32.46 31.12 -11.91
C LEU A 27 33.85 31.62 -11.53
N ASP A 28 33.93 32.72 -10.76
CA ASP A 28 35.20 33.33 -10.38
C ASP A 28 36.11 32.36 -9.60
N LEU A 29 35.52 31.56 -8.70
CA LEU A 29 36.25 30.51 -7.97
C LEU A 29 36.73 29.39 -8.89
N ALA A 30 35.87 28.94 -9.81
CA ALA A 30 36.17 27.84 -10.70
C ALA A 30 37.25 28.23 -11.74
N ASP A 31 37.20 29.47 -12.25
CA ASP A 31 38.21 30.09 -13.10
C ASP A 31 39.54 30.30 -12.36
N SER A 32 39.48 30.56 -11.06
CA SER A 32 40.65 30.61 -10.17
C SER A 32 41.25 29.22 -9.88
N GLY A 33 40.64 28.15 -10.41
CA GLY A 33 41.14 26.78 -10.33
C GLY A 33 40.62 25.96 -9.15
N PHE A 34 39.65 26.46 -8.37
CA PHE A 34 39.01 25.70 -7.29
C PHE A 34 37.95 24.75 -7.85
N LYS A 35 37.74 23.61 -7.19
CA LYS A 35 36.57 22.76 -7.43
C LYS A 35 35.38 23.42 -6.74
N THR A 36 34.37 23.82 -7.50
CA THR A 36 33.23 24.56 -6.96
C THR A 36 31.97 23.71 -7.03
N TYR A 37 31.29 23.56 -5.90
CA TYR A 37 29.94 23.01 -5.84
C TYR A 37 28.95 24.18 -5.75
N LEU A 38 27.97 24.24 -6.63
CA LEU A 38 26.87 25.20 -6.51
C LEU A 38 25.61 24.44 -6.08
N LEU A 39 25.12 24.77 -4.89
CA LEU A 39 23.90 24.21 -4.32
C LEU A 39 22.71 25.13 -4.59
N GLU A 40 21.64 24.59 -5.16
CA GLU A 40 20.38 25.27 -5.43
C GLU A 40 19.19 24.42 -4.98
N GLU A 41 18.27 25.05 -4.24
CA GLU A 41 17.09 24.40 -3.69
C GLU A 41 16.06 24.07 -4.79
N LYS A 42 15.98 24.91 -5.81
CA LYS A 42 15.08 24.75 -6.96
C LYS A 42 15.67 23.80 -8.01
N PRO A 43 14.86 23.29 -8.95
CA PRO A 43 15.34 22.41 -10.01
C PRO A 43 16.41 23.01 -10.94
N ALA A 44 16.44 24.34 -11.04
CA ALA A 44 17.35 25.08 -11.91
C ALA A 44 17.87 26.36 -11.25
N ILE A 45 19.05 26.80 -11.68
CA ILE A 45 19.70 28.04 -11.24
C ILE A 45 19.10 29.26 -11.97
N GLY A 46 19.46 30.48 -11.58
CA GLY A 46 19.00 31.73 -12.21
C GLY A 46 18.39 32.72 -11.21
N GLY A 47 17.84 32.22 -10.10
CA GLY A 47 17.19 33.02 -9.05
C GLY A 47 16.06 33.90 -9.57
N VAL A 48 15.71 34.95 -8.81
CA VAL A 48 14.64 35.90 -9.21
C VAL A 48 15.00 36.67 -10.49
N MET A 49 16.29 36.82 -10.79
CA MET A 49 16.73 37.52 -12.01
C MET A 49 16.18 36.85 -13.28
N ALA A 50 15.99 35.53 -13.29
CA ALA A 50 15.39 34.81 -14.42
C ALA A 50 13.91 35.16 -14.65
N GLN A 51 13.22 35.70 -13.64
CA GLN A 51 11.82 36.10 -13.73
C GLN A 51 11.64 37.54 -14.25
N LEU A 52 12.68 38.37 -14.20
CA LEU A 52 12.62 39.79 -14.57
C LEU A 52 12.57 39.98 -16.09
N ASP A 53 11.90 41.03 -16.55
CA ASP A 53 11.98 41.47 -17.94
C ASP A 53 13.31 42.19 -18.20
N LYS A 54 13.54 43.28 -17.47
CA LYS A 54 14.71 44.15 -17.61
C LYS A 54 15.37 44.46 -16.26
N THR A 55 16.67 44.68 -16.28
CA THR A 55 17.46 45.05 -15.10
C THR A 55 17.57 46.55 -14.91
N PHE A 56 17.47 47.01 -13.67
CA PHE A 56 17.75 48.40 -13.31
C PHE A 56 19.25 48.62 -13.05
N PRO A 57 19.86 49.79 -13.39
CA PRO A 57 19.28 50.99 -14.01
C PRO A 57 19.40 51.02 -15.55
N THR A 58 20.04 50.02 -16.15
CA THR A 58 20.40 50.05 -17.58
C THR A 58 19.23 49.72 -18.49
N ASN A 59 18.17 49.10 -17.97
CA ASN A 59 17.02 48.55 -18.70
C ASN A 59 17.42 47.51 -19.75
N ASP A 60 18.57 46.85 -19.55
CA ASP A 60 18.98 45.72 -20.36
C ASP A 60 18.08 44.51 -20.09
N CYS A 61 17.85 43.69 -21.11
CA CYS A 61 17.12 42.43 -20.94
C CYS A 61 17.81 41.53 -19.91
N SER A 62 17.08 41.13 -18.87
CA SER A 62 17.62 40.33 -17.77
C SER A 62 18.20 39.01 -18.28
N MET A 63 17.47 38.36 -19.18
CA MET A 63 17.86 37.07 -19.74
C MET A 63 19.08 37.18 -20.66
N CYS A 64 19.31 38.32 -21.33
CA CYS A 64 20.52 38.55 -22.12
C CYS A 64 21.79 38.63 -21.25
N ILE A 65 21.67 39.14 -20.03
CA ILE A 65 22.79 39.19 -19.07
C ILE A 65 22.98 37.82 -18.40
N LEU A 66 21.88 37.14 -18.09
CA LEU A 66 21.88 35.90 -17.32
C LEU A 66 22.29 34.68 -18.16
N SER A 67 21.81 34.59 -19.41
CA SER A 67 21.98 33.39 -20.25
C SER A 67 23.45 32.99 -20.48
N PRO A 68 24.40 33.91 -20.78
CA PRO A 68 25.81 33.52 -20.92
C PRO A 68 26.34 32.84 -19.65
N LYS A 69 26.02 33.39 -18.47
CA LYS A 69 26.44 32.81 -17.19
C LYS A 69 25.81 31.45 -16.93
N LEU A 70 24.53 31.26 -17.28
CA LEU A 70 23.87 29.96 -17.18
C LEU A 70 24.60 28.89 -18.01
N VAL A 71 24.95 29.23 -19.26
CA VAL A 71 25.66 28.32 -20.17
C VAL A 71 27.07 28.03 -19.65
N ASP A 72 27.80 29.05 -19.20
CA ASP A 72 29.15 28.90 -18.64
C ASP A 72 29.10 27.98 -17.41
N MET A 73 28.18 28.23 -16.47
CA MET A 73 27.97 27.40 -15.28
C MET A 73 27.68 25.94 -15.64
N GLY A 74 26.80 25.69 -16.62
CA GLY A 74 26.42 24.34 -17.02
C GLY A 74 27.51 23.56 -17.76
N ARG A 75 28.56 24.23 -18.27
CA ARG A 75 29.64 23.61 -19.06
C ARG A 75 31.01 23.67 -18.38
N HIS A 76 31.14 24.39 -17.27
CA HIS A 76 32.43 24.60 -16.64
C HIS A 76 32.95 23.31 -15.98
N PRO A 77 34.15 22.81 -16.32
CA PRO A 77 34.64 21.50 -15.87
C PRO A 77 34.92 21.42 -14.36
N ASN A 78 35.16 22.57 -13.71
CA ASN A 78 35.38 22.65 -12.26
C ASN A 78 34.09 22.96 -11.46
N ILE A 79 32.92 23.04 -12.09
CA ILE A 79 31.66 23.33 -11.38
C ILE A 79 30.77 22.09 -11.38
N ASP A 80 30.33 21.68 -10.19
CA ASP A 80 29.28 20.69 -10.03
C ASP A 80 28.00 21.37 -9.55
N LEU A 81 26.95 21.28 -10.37
CA LEU A 81 25.62 21.79 -10.04
C LEU A 81 24.86 20.75 -9.21
N ILE A 82 24.49 21.13 -8.00
CA ILE A 82 23.66 20.33 -7.10
C ILE A 82 22.31 21.05 -6.99
N THR A 83 21.45 20.83 -7.97
CA THR A 83 20.09 21.40 -7.97
C THR A 83 19.08 20.48 -7.30
N TYR A 84 17.92 21.04 -6.98
CA TYR A 84 16.82 20.39 -6.27
C TYR A 84 17.28 19.79 -4.93
N ALA A 85 18.11 20.54 -4.19
CA ALA A 85 18.76 20.05 -3.00
C ALA A 85 18.89 21.13 -1.90
N GLU A 86 18.79 20.71 -0.65
CA GLU A 86 18.80 21.57 0.53
C GLU A 86 20.01 21.28 1.40
N LEU A 87 20.64 22.33 1.91
CA LEU A 87 21.68 22.21 2.93
C LEU A 87 21.04 21.77 4.26
N GLN A 88 21.48 20.64 4.83
CA GLN A 88 20.98 20.18 6.13
C GLN A 88 21.90 20.59 7.27
N GLU A 89 23.21 20.40 7.10
CA GLU A 89 24.17 20.56 8.19
C GLU A 89 25.53 20.99 7.66
N ILE A 90 26.19 21.88 8.42
CA ILE A 90 27.61 22.22 8.24
C ILE A 90 28.31 22.02 9.58
N THR A 91 29.36 21.20 9.58
CA THR A 91 30.25 21.02 10.73
C THR A 91 31.70 21.25 10.30
N GLY A 92 32.61 21.32 11.27
CA GLY A 92 34.04 21.48 11.02
C GLY A 92 34.55 22.89 11.30
N ASN A 93 35.76 23.19 10.78
CA ASN A 93 36.50 24.41 11.08
C ASN A 93 37.05 25.03 9.78
N THR A 94 37.54 26.27 9.85
CA THR A 94 38.12 26.98 8.71
C THR A 94 39.08 26.11 7.90
N GLY A 95 38.81 25.96 6.59
CA GLY A 95 39.62 25.15 5.68
C GLY A 95 39.24 23.66 5.63
N ASN A 96 38.33 23.20 6.49
CA ASN A 96 37.85 21.82 6.54
C ASN A 96 36.42 21.75 7.11
N PHE A 97 35.44 22.01 6.25
CA PHE A 97 34.01 21.87 6.55
C PHE A 97 33.50 20.55 5.99
N HIS A 98 32.69 19.86 6.79
CA HIS A 98 31.91 18.72 6.36
C HIS A 98 30.45 19.16 6.20
N VAL A 99 29.87 18.90 5.03
CA VAL A 99 28.55 19.40 4.65
C VAL A 99 27.65 18.24 4.29
N LYS A 100 26.46 18.22 4.90
CA LYS A 100 25.39 17.28 4.59
C LYS A 100 24.30 17.97 3.79
N ILE A 101 23.99 17.41 2.62
CA ILE A 101 23.02 17.95 1.66
C ILE A 101 21.94 16.90 1.42
N ARG A 102 20.68 17.33 1.46
CA ARG A 102 19.51 16.52 1.11
C ARG A 102 19.12 16.80 -0.32
N LYS A 103 19.21 15.81 -1.20
CA LYS A 103 18.78 15.90 -2.59
C LYS A 103 17.37 15.33 -2.74
N LYS A 104 16.42 16.20 -3.09
CA LYS A 104 15.02 15.83 -3.34
C LYS A 104 14.93 14.97 -4.61
N PRO A 105 14.00 14.00 -4.68
CA PRO A 105 13.82 13.20 -5.88
C PRO A 105 13.19 14.03 -6.99
N SER A 106 13.90 14.25 -8.09
CA SER A 106 13.36 14.94 -9.27
C SER A 106 12.46 14.04 -10.12
N TYR A 107 12.51 12.73 -9.89
CA TYR A 107 11.87 11.65 -10.67
C TYR A 107 12.27 11.60 -12.14
N VAL A 108 13.33 12.34 -12.50
CA VAL A 108 13.89 12.41 -13.84
C VAL A 108 15.40 12.36 -13.71
N ASP A 109 16.02 11.39 -14.38
CA ASP A 109 17.46 11.22 -14.44
C ASP A 109 18.08 12.31 -15.33
N PRO A 110 18.87 13.24 -14.76
CA PRO A 110 19.51 14.31 -15.52
C PRO A 110 20.54 13.81 -16.54
N GLN A 111 21.06 12.58 -16.41
CA GLN A 111 22.03 12.02 -17.36
C GLN A 111 21.37 11.47 -18.62
N LYS A 112 20.11 11.04 -18.52
CA LYS A 112 19.33 10.52 -19.65
C LYS A 112 18.44 11.57 -20.31
N CYS A 113 17.94 12.54 -19.53
CA CYS A 113 16.99 13.52 -20.02
C CYS A 113 17.58 14.41 -21.12
N THR A 114 16.89 14.50 -22.25
CA THR A 114 17.27 15.35 -23.39
C THR A 114 16.64 16.74 -23.34
N GLY A 115 15.64 16.94 -22.47
CA GLY A 115 14.89 18.19 -22.37
C GLY A 115 13.96 18.46 -23.55
N CYS A 116 13.47 17.42 -24.25
CA CYS A 116 12.63 17.53 -25.46
C CYS A 116 11.21 18.08 -25.22
N GLY A 117 10.60 17.80 -24.06
CA GLY A 117 9.28 18.30 -23.67
C GLY A 117 8.08 17.37 -23.96
N GLU A 118 8.28 16.24 -24.62
CA GLU A 118 7.18 15.29 -24.94
C GLU A 118 6.42 14.82 -23.69
N CYS A 119 7.13 14.66 -22.57
CA CYS A 119 6.55 14.23 -21.31
C CYS A 119 5.60 15.27 -20.69
N GLU A 120 5.82 16.56 -20.97
CA GLU A 120 4.98 17.67 -20.50
C GLU A 120 3.69 17.73 -21.32
N GLU A 121 3.77 17.58 -22.65
CA GLU A 121 2.61 17.62 -23.56
C GLU A 121 1.55 16.55 -23.24
N VAL A 122 1.98 15.37 -22.80
CA VAL A 122 1.07 14.25 -22.46
C VAL A 122 0.53 14.30 -21.03
N CYS A 123 1.02 15.21 -20.19
CA CYS A 123 0.69 15.26 -18.77
C CYS A 123 -0.73 15.80 -18.54
N PRO A 124 -1.65 15.02 -17.95
CA PRO A 124 -3.04 15.46 -17.75
C PRO A 124 -3.21 16.43 -16.57
N VAL A 125 -2.15 16.69 -15.78
CA VAL A 125 -2.24 17.49 -14.55
C VAL A 125 -1.80 18.92 -14.82
N LEU A 126 -2.62 19.88 -14.40
CA LEU A 126 -2.30 21.31 -14.39
C LEU A 126 -2.20 21.82 -12.95
N LEU A 127 -1.13 22.54 -12.67
CA LEU A 127 -0.82 23.19 -11.39
C LEU A 127 -0.55 24.68 -11.65
N GLU A 128 -0.65 25.52 -10.62
CA GLU A 128 -0.28 26.93 -10.73
C GLU A 128 1.25 27.06 -10.89
N SER A 129 1.71 27.89 -11.83
CA SER A 129 3.14 28.10 -12.07
C SER A 129 3.73 29.03 -11.00
N GLU A 130 4.58 28.51 -10.13
CA GLU A 130 5.28 29.32 -9.12
C GLU A 130 6.32 30.25 -9.75
N PHE A 131 6.91 29.86 -10.89
CA PHE A 131 7.84 30.71 -11.63
C PHE A 131 7.13 31.93 -12.24
N ASP A 132 5.87 31.78 -12.66
CA ASP A 132 5.04 32.87 -13.17
C ASP A 132 4.15 33.51 -12.11
N GLU A 133 4.51 33.36 -10.82
CA GLU A 133 3.78 33.94 -9.69
C GLU A 133 2.28 33.60 -9.69
N ARG A 134 1.93 32.38 -10.13
CA ARG A 134 0.56 31.85 -10.23
C ARG A 134 -0.36 32.59 -11.22
N LEU A 135 0.22 33.33 -12.17
CA LEU A 135 -0.51 33.99 -13.26
C LEU A 135 -0.87 33.04 -14.42
N SER A 136 -0.19 31.89 -14.50
CA SER A 136 -0.43 30.81 -15.46
C SER A 136 -0.43 29.45 -14.77
N ASN A 137 -0.77 28.42 -15.54
CA ASN A 137 -0.62 27.02 -15.13
C ASN A 137 0.59 26.39 -15.80
N ARG A 138 1.16 25.36 -15.16
CA ARG A 138 2.16 24.44 -15.67
C ARG A 138 1.71 23.00 -15.45
N HIS A 139 2.38 22.05 -16.10
CA HIS A 139 2.15 20.63 -15.83
C HIS A 139 2.87 20.15 -14.56
N ALA A 140 2.48 18.97 -14.06
CA ALA A 140 3.14 18.36 -12.88
C ALA A 140 4.58 17.90 -13.17
N ILE A 141 4.83 17.45 -14.40
CA ILE A 141 6.18 17.34 -14.94
C ILE A 141 6.47 18.63 -15.73
N TYR A 142 7.56 19.31 -15.40
CA TYR A 142 7.82 20.65 -15.90
C TYR A 142 9.31 20.92 -15.98
N LYS A 143 9.66 21.89 -16.82
CA LYS A 143 10.95 22.56 -16.77
C LYS A 143 10.72 23.94 -16.15
N MET A 144 11.54 24.31 -15.16
CA MET A 144 11.29 25.52 -14.34
C MET A 144 11.10 26.78 -15.18
N TYR A 145 11.85 26.93 -16.27
CA TYR A 145 11.66 27.94 -17.30
C TYR A 145 12.37 27.49 -18.60
N PRO A 146 12.06 28.06 -19.79
CA PRO A 146 12.53 27.53 -21.07
C PRO A 146 14.05 27.38 -21.22
N GLN A 147 14.84 28.33 -20.69
CA GLN A 147 16.31 28.35 -20.72
C GLN A 147 16.97 27.80 -19.44
N ALA A 148 16.23 27.02 -18.64
CA ALA A 148 16.72 26.50 -17.36
C ALA A 148 18.01 25.69 -17.50
N ILE A 149 18.93 25.90 -16.54
CA ILE A 149 20.13 25.09 -16.35
C ILE A 149 20.08 24.44 -14.96
N PRO A 150 20.23 23.10 -14.86
CA PRO A 150 20.33 22.15 -15.96
C PRO A 150 19.05 22.10 -16.81
N ASN A 151 19.18 21.78 -18.11
CA ASN A 151 18.05 21.65 -19.04
C ASN A 151 17.36 20.28 -18.84
N VAL A 152 16.77 20.10 -17.66
CA VAL A 152 16.19 18.83 -17.21
C VAL A 152 14.79 19.09 -16.65
N TYR A 153 13.86 18.20 -16.97
CA TYR A 153 12.51 18.19 -16.42
C TYR A 153 12.50 17.65 -14.98
N THR A 154 11.52 18.07 -14.19
CA THR A 154 11.30 17.60 -12.82
C THR A 154 9.83 17.32 -12.61
N ILE A 155 9.49 16.36 -11.75
CA ILE A 155 8.11 16.06 -11.35
C ILE A 155 7.89 16.51 -9.91
N ASP A 156 6.84 17.28 -9.66
CA ASP A 156 6.41 17.56 -8.28
C ASP A 156 5.43 16.50 -7.78
N LYS A 157 5.82 15.84 -6.68
CA LYS A 157 5.05 14.80 -5.99
C LYS A 157 5.23 15.01 -4.48
N ILE A 158 4.13 15.10 -3.74
CA ILE A 158 4.16 15.32 -2.29
C ILE A 158 4.30 13.99 -1.52
N GLY A 159 3.76 12.91 -2.07
CA GLY A 159 3.74 11.60 -1.44
C GLY A 159 2.90 10.60 -2.22
N ILE A 160 2.00 9.89 -1.53
CA ILE A 160 1.04 8.96 -2.13
C ILE A 160 -0.39 9.49 -1.90
N PRO A 161 -1.27 9.50 -2.92
CA PRO A 161 -2.67 9.88 -2.73
C PRO A 161 -3.34 9.00 -1.65
N PRO A 162 -4.18 9.56 -0.76
CA PRO A 162 -4.78 8.78 0.33
C PRO A 162 -5.66 7.63 -0.19
N CYS A 163 -6.32 7.81 -1.32
CA CYS A 163 -7.12 6.77 -1.98
C CYS A 163 -6.27 5.61 -2.53
N MET A 164 -5.04 5.86 -2.96
CA MET A 164 -4.08 4.84 -3.40
C MET A 164 -3.43 4.15 -2.19
N ASN A 165 -3.10 4.90 -1.14
CA ASN A 165 -2.56 4.35 0.10
C ASN A 165 -3.57 3.42 0.81
N ALA A 166 -4.86 3.78 0.80
CA ALA A 166 -5.92 2.99 1.42
C ALA A 166 -6.34 1.76 0.60
N CYS A 167 -5.99 1.68 -0.68
CA CYS A 167 -6.27 0.51 -1.50
C CYS A 167 -5.28 -0.60 -1.18
N PRO A 168 -5.71 -1.81 -0.76
CA PRO A 168 -4.78 -2.89 -0.41
C PRO A 168 -3.81 -3.25 -1.54
N ALA A 169 -4.27 -3.23 -2.80
CA ALA A 169 -3.41 -3.51 -3.97
C ALA A 169 -2.63 -2.27 -4.46
N HIS A 170 -2.78 -1.12 -3.80
CA HIS A 170 -2.19 0.17 -4.19
C HIS A 170 -2.51 0.58 -5.64
N VAL A 171 -3.75 0.37 -6.07
CA VAL A 171 -4.23 0.83 -7.38
C VAL A 171 -4.14 2.36 -7.45
N ASN A 172 -3.57 2.90 -8.52
CA ASN A 172 -3.41 4.35 -8.68
C ASN A 172 -4.73 5.07 -9.03
N VAL A 173 -5.54 5.31 -8.01
CA VAL A 173 -6.83 5.98 -8.10
C VAL A 173 -6.73 7.38 -8.70
N GLN A 174 -5.81 8.23 -8.21
CA GLN A 174 -5.68 9.60 -8.71
C GLN A 174 -5.30 9.61 -10.20
N GLY A 175 -4.46 8.67 -10.63
CA GLY A 175 -4.01 8.52 -12.01
C GLY A 175 -5.14 8.23 -12.97
N TYR A 176 -5.90 7.16 -12.75
CA TYR A 176 -6.94 6.77 -13.71
C TYR A 176 -8.12 7.75 -13.69
N VAL A 177 -8.39 8.41 -12.55
CA VAL A 177 -9.40 9.47 -12.48
C VAL A 177 -8.96 10.69 -13.31
N ALA A 178 -7.68 11.07 -13.26
CA ALA A 178 -7.15 12.13 -14.11
C ALA A 178 -7.23 11.78 -15.61
N LEU A 179 -6.97 10.52 -15.97
CA LEU A 179 -7.09 10.05 -17.35
C LEU A 179 -8.55 10.06 -17.84
N ILE A 180 -9.50 9.62 -17.01
CA ILE A 180 -10.94 9.68 -17.35
C ILE A 180 -11.38 11.14 -17.55
N ARG A 181 -10.97 12.07 -16.69
CA ARG A 181 -11.29 13.50 -16.86
C ARG A 181 -10.91 14.02 -18.25
N ASP A 182 -9.74 13.60 -18.73
CA ASP A 182 -9.14 14.06 -19.98
C ASP A 182 -9.59 13.24 -21.21
N GLY A 183 -10.46 12.25 -21.04
CA GLY A 183 -11.00 11.43 -22.13
C GLY A 183 -10.12 10.23 -22.53
N LYS A 184 -9.07 9.93 -21.77
CA LYS A 184 -8.12 8.84 -22.01
C LYS A 184 -8.57 7.53 -21.33
N PHE A 185 -9.68 6.97 -21.78
CA PHE A 185 -10.35 5.86 -21.08
C PHE A 185 -9.62 4.51 -21.19
N GLN A 186 -8.99 4.24 -22.34
CA GLN A 186 -8.21 3.02 -22.54
C GLN A 186 -6.98 3.03 -21.61
N GLU A 187 -6.27 4.15 -21.57
CA GLU A 187 -5.11 4.37 -20.71
C GLU A 187 -5.49 4.29 -19.23
N ALA A 188 -6.69 4.76 -18.87
CA ALA A 188 -7.23 4.61 -17.53
C ALA A 188 -7.44 3.11 -17.18
N ALA A 189 -8.03 2.32 -18.08
CA ALA A 189 -8.22 0.88 -17.89
C ALA A 189 -6.88 0.14 -17.75
N ASP A 190 -5.90 0.47 -18.59
CA ASP A 190 -4.55 -0.10 -18.53
C ASP A 190 -3.84 0.24 -17.22
N LEU A 191 -3.93 1.49 -16.75
CA LEU A 191 -3.34 1.92 -15.48
C LEU A 191 -3.98 1.22 -14.28
N ILE A 192 -5.30 1.00 -14.30
CA ILE A 192 -5.97 0.22 -13.25
C ILE A 192 -5.40 -1.22 -13.24
N ARG A 193 -5.21 -1.80 -14.42
CA ARG A 193 -4.79 -3.19 -14.61
C ARG A 193 -3.34 -3.47 -14.24
N GLU A 194 -2.51 -2.45 -14.08
CA GLU A 194 -1.14 -2.60 -13.57
C GLU A 194 -1.09 -3.28 -12.20
N ARG A 195 -2.08 -2.98 -11.33
CA ARG A 195 -2.15 -3.45 -9.93
C ARG A 195 -3.47 -4.15 -9.60
N ASN A 196 -4.31 -4.39 -10.61
CA ASN A 196 -5.59 -5.07 -10.42
C ASN A 196 -5.93 -5.87 -11.66
N PRO A 197 -5.66 -7.18 -11.69
CA PRO A 197 -6.00 -8.06 -12.80
C PRO A 197 -7.51 -8.22 -13.02
N PHE A 198 -8.34 -7.81 -12.06
CA PHE A 198 -9.80 -7.92 -12.07
C PHE A 198 -10.49 -6.55 -11.99
N PRO A 199 -10.20 -5.61 -12.93
CA PRO A 199 -10.72 -4.27 -12.84
C PRO A 199 -12.25 -4.23 -13.09
N GLY A 200 -12.79 -5.12 -13.93
CA GLY A 200 -14.24 -5.25 -14.16
C GLY A 200 -14.98 -5.77 -12.92
N VAL A 201 -14.39 -6.73 -12.21
CA VAL A 201 -14.91 -7.25 -10.93
C VAL A 201 -14.87 -6.17 -9.85
N CYS A 202 -13.71 -5.55 -9.61
CA CYS A 202 -13.57 -4.53 -8.57
C CYS A 202 -14.35 -3.24 -8.90
N GLY A 203 -14.69 -2.98 -10.16
CA GLY A 203 -15.62 -1.91 -10.53
C GLY A 203 -17.06 -2.16 -10.06
N ARG A 204 -17.41 -3.41 -9.71
CA ARG A 204 -18.76 -3.80 -9.31
C ARG A 204 -18.86 -4.14 -7.83
N ILE A 205 -18.00 -5.03 -7.33
CA ILE A 205 -18.19 -5.62 -5.99
C ILE A 205 -17.18 -5.15 -4.94
N CYS A 206 -16.27 -4.23 -5.28
CA CYS A 206 -15.31 -3.68 -4.32
C CYS A 206 -16.03 -2.84 -3.23
N THR A 207 -15.57 -2.96 -2.00
CA THR A 207 -16.03 -2.18 -0.84
C THR A 207 -15.44 -0.77 -0.76
N HIS A 208 -14.68 -0.36 -1.78
CA HIS A 208 -14.28 1.02 -2.03
C HIS A 208 -13.64 1.76 -0.83
N VAL A 209 -12.77 1.09 -0.07
CA VAL A 209 -11.97 1.68 1.04
C VAL A 209 -11.22 2.97 0.62
N CYS A 210 -10.89 3.09 -0.66
CA CYS A 210 -10.34 4.30 -1.28
C CYS A 210 -11.26 5.53 -1.18
N GLU A 211 -12.59 5.36 -1.24
CA GLU A 211 -13.58 6.43 -1.10
C GLU A 211 -13.76 6.82 0.37
N GLU A 212 -13.68 5.84 1.28
CA GLU A 212 -13.68 6.07 2.73
C GLU A 212 -12.48 6.89 3.21
N ASN A 213 -11.39 6.92 2.44
CA ASN A 213 -10.19 7.70 2.74
C ASN A 213 -10.02 8.92 1.81
N CYS A 214 -11.05 9.27 1.04
CA CYS A 214 -10.99 10.40 0.12
C CYS A 214 -11.07 11.75 0.84
N ASN A 215 -10.06 12.60 0.66
CA ASN A 215 -10.02 13.97 1.21
C ASN A 215 -11.17 14.89 0.72
N ARG A 216 -11.86 14.53 -0.37
CA ARG A 216 -13.01 15.31 -0.88
C ARG A 216 -14.20 15.33 0.08
N LYS A 217 -14.33 14.31 0.95
CA LYS A 217 -15.38 14.23 1.97
C LYS A 217 -15.37 15.40 2.96
N ASP A 218 -14.24 16.08 3.12
CA ASP A 218 -14.15 17.29 3.95
C ASP A 218 -14.85 18.51 3.34
N ILE A 219 -15.20 18.45 2.05
CA ILE A 219 -15.81 19.54 1.29
C ILE A 219 -17.27 19.20 0.98
N ASP A 220 -17.49 18.04 0.38
CA ASP A 220 -18.81 17.48 0.07
C ASP A 220 -18.81 15.95 0.24
N GLU A 221 -18.76 15.17 -0.84
CA GLU A 221 -18.83 13.72 -0.84
C GLU A 221 -17.58 13.12 -1.52
N ALA A 222 -17.25 11.87 -1.21
CA ALA A 222 -16.15 11.19 -1.89
C ALA A 222 -16.34 11.18 -3.43
N VAL A 223 -15.22 11.11 -4.15
CA VAL A 223 -15.25 10.79 -5.58
C VAL A 223 -15.75 9.35 -5.73
N ALA A 224 -16.61 9.06 -6.71
CA ALA A 224 -17.13 7.73 -7.02
C ALA A 224 -16.10 6.87 -7.76
N VAL A 225 -14.98 6.64 -7.08
CA VAL A 225 -13.80 5.88 -7.53
C VAL A 225 -14.16 4.50 -8.08
N ARG A 226 -15.10 3.78 -7.45
CA ARG A 226 -15.57 2.46 -7.92
C ARG A 226 -16.34 2.58 -9.25
N ALA A 227 -17.24 3.56 -9.35
CA ALA A 227 -18.03 3.78 -10.57
C ALA A 227 -17.16 4.24 -11.76
N LEU A 228 -16.17 5.11 -11.49
CA LEU A 228 -15.19 5.53 -12.50
C LEU A 228 -14.32 4.36 -12.99
N LYS A 229 -13.91 3.47 -12.08
CA LYS A 229 -13.19 2.24 -12.43
C LYS A 229 -14.05 1.34 -13.34
N ARG A 230 -15.31 1.13 -12.98
CA ARG A 230 -16.26 0.39 -13.81
C ARG A 230 -16.40 1.01 -15.20
N PHE A 231 -16.60 2.32 -15.27
CA PHE A 231 -16.75 3.03 -16.53
C PHE A 231 -15.56 2.81 -17.47
N ALA A 232 -14.33 2.97 -16.99
CA ALA A 232 -13.13 2.80 -17.82
C ALA A 232 -13.03 1.38 -18.42
N VAL A 233 -13.32 0.36 -17.61
CA VAL A 233 -13.25 -1.05 -18.06
C VAL A 233 -14.43 -1.41 -18.97
N ASP A 234 -15.64 -0.96 -18.65
CA ASP A 234 -16.81 -1.18 -19.49
C ASP A 234 -16.64 -0.47 -20.85
N TYR A 235 -16.01 0.71 -20.88
CA TYR A 235 -15.64 1.40 -22.12
C TYR A 235 -14.68 0.55 -22.98
N GLU A 236 -13.60 0.03 -22.38
CA GLU A 236 -12.65 -0.86 -23.07
C GLU A 236 -13.35 -2.10 -23.64
N ARG A 237 -14.21 -2.74 -22.84
CA ARG A 237 -14.95 -3.94 -23.25
C ARG A 237 -15.89 -3.69 -24.43
N LEU A 238 -16.52 -2.52 -24.48
CA LEU A 238 -17.46 -2.15 -25.55
C LEU A 238 -16.77 -1.66 -26.84
N HIS A 239 -15.60 -1.02 -26.72
CA HIS A 239 -14.87 -0.43 -27.86
C HIS A 239 -13.70 -1.30 -28.36
N GLY A 240 -13.40 -2.38 -27.66
CA GLY A 240 -12.28 -3.27 -27.93
C GLY A 240 -10.98 -2.74 -27.31
N ARG A 241 -10.23 -3.65 -26.67
CA ARG A 241 -8.92 -3.36 -26.08
C ARG A 241 -7.90 -2.99 -27.16
N LYS A 242 -7.29 -1.82 -27.03
CA LYS A 242 -6.08 -1.46 -27.79
C LYS A 242 -4.87 -1.86 -26.95
N GLN A 243 -4.09 -2.84 -27.41
CA GLN A 243 -2.88 -3.23 -26.69
C GLN A 243 -1.88 -2.06 -26.67
N SER A 244 -1.51 -1.60 -25.48
CA SER A 244 -0.36 -0.72 -25.31
C SER A 244 0.92 -1.46 -25.68
N LYS A 245 1.97 -0.72 -26.10
CA LYS A 245 3.28 -1.32 -26.35
C LYS A 245 3.79 -1.90 -25.04
N LYS A 246 3.94 -3.23 -24.94
CA LYS A 246 4.58 -3.85 -23.77
C LYS A 246 5.98 -3.28 -23.63
N LYS A 247 6.29 -2.66 -22.47
CA LYS A 247 7.67 -2.31 -22.12
C LYS A 247 8.46 -3.62 -22.11
N GLN A 248 9.66 -3.64 -22.68
CA GLN A 248 10.54 -4.81 -22.59
C GLN A 248 10.88 -5.02 -21.11
N VAL A 249 10.22 -6.00 -20.48
CA VAL A 249 10.62 -6.50 -19.16
C VAL A 249 11.69 -7.54 -19.41
N GLU A 250 12.77 -7.50 -18.62
CA GLU A 250 13.76 -8.57 -18.62
C GLU A 250 13.07 -9.86 -18.19
N LEU A 251 12.90 -10.79 -19.13
CA LEU A 251 12.20 -12.05 -18.88
C LEU A 251 13.11 -12.94 -18.03
N ARG A 252 12.72 -13.22 -16.79
CA ARG A 252 13.55 -13.96 -15.83
C ARG A 252 13.24 -15.46 -15.78
N GLY A 253 12.08 -15.86 -16.31
CA GLY A 253 11.42 -17.10 -15.89
C GLY A 253 11.24 -18.22 -16.92
N GLN A 254 11.90 -18.15 -18.09
CA GLN A 254 11.58 -19.04 -19.22
C GLN A 254 11.80 -20.54 -18.94
N ASP A 255 12.73 -20.88 -18.04
CA ASP A 255 13.10 -22.27 -17.74
C ASP A 255 12.39 -22.85 -16.50
N HIS A 256 11.63 -22.04 -15.75
CA HIS A 256 11.03 -22.45 -14.49
C HIS A 256 9.56 -22.85 -14.62
N LYS A 257 9.20 -23.97 -13.99
CA LYS A 257 7.82 -24.48 -13.97
C LYS A 257 7.11 -24.17 -12.65
N ILE A 258 5.96 -23.50 -12.73
CA ILE A 258 5.21 -23.04 -11.55
C ILE A 258 3.77 -23.57 -11.60
N ALA A 259 3.32 -24.16 -10.49
CA ALA A 259 1.94 -24.60 -10.33
C ALA A 259 1.17 -23.65 -9.39
N VAL A 260 -0.04 -23.28 -9.80
CA VAL A 260 -0.97 -22.46 -9.01
C VAL A 260 -2.22 -23.29 -8.76
N ILE A 261 -2.65 -23.43 -7.52
CA ILE A 261 -3.79 -24.27 -7.14
C ILE A 261 -4.96 -23.38 -6.76
N GLY A 262 -6.02 -23.43 -7.56
CA GLY A 262 -7.22 -22.60 -7.43
C GLY A 262 -7.19 -21.35 -8.33
N SER A 263 -8.28 -21.12 -9.05
CA SER A 263 -8.45 -19.99 -9.97
C SER A 263 -9.21 -18.81 -9.36
N GLY A 264 -9.15 -18.66 -8.02
CA GLY A 264 -9.67 -17.47 -7.35
C GLY A 264 -8.81 -16.22 -7.60
N PRO A 265 -9.21 -15.05 -7.04
CA PRO A 265 -8.49 -13.79 -7.23
C PRO A 265 -7.00 -13.86 -6.89
N ALA A 266 -6.63 -14.52 -5.78
CA ALA A 266 -5.23 -14.67 -5.37
C ALA A 266 -4.42 -15.51 -6.37
N GLY A 267 -4.92 -16.69 -6.73
CA GLY A 267 -4.23 -17.62 -7.65
C GLY A 267 -4.02 -17.03 -9.03
N LEU A 268 -5.07 -16.45 -9.60
CA LEU A 268 -4.98 -15.82 -10.92
C LEU A 268 -4.12 -14.53 -10.91
N THR A 269 -4.06 -13.80 -9.79
CA THR A 269 -3.15 -12.64 -9.67
C THR A 269 -1.69 -13.10 -9.66
N VAL A 270 -1.36 -14.15 -8.89
CA VAL A 270 -0.01 -14.74 -8.89
C VAL A 270 0.38 -15.21 -10.29
N ALA A 271 -0.51 -15.93 -10.96
CA ALA A 271 -0.28 -16.41 -12.31
C ALA A 271 -0.09 -15.25 -13.31
N TYR A 272 -0.91 -14.21 -13.22
CA TYR A 272 -0.81 -13.02 -14.07
C TYR A 272 0.52 -12.29 -13.91
N ASP A 273 0.96 -12.05 -12.68
CA ASP A 273 2.21 -11.35 -12.40
C ASP A 273 3.43 -12.16 -12.83
N LEU A 274 3.46 -13.46 -12.53
CA LEU A 274 4.54 -14.35 -12.97
C LEU A 274 4.60 -14.44 -14.50
N ALA A 275 3.45 -14.50 -15.19
CA ALA A 275 3.42 -14.46 -16.66
C ALA A 275 4.04 -13.16 -17.21
N LYS A 276 3.75 -12.01 -16.58
CA LYS A 276 4.37 -10.72 -16.93
C LYS A 276 5.87 -10.65 -16.66
N MET A 277 6.38 -11.46 -15.72
CA MET A 277 7.82 -11.61 -15.43
C MET A 277 8.51 -12.62 -16.38
N GLY A 278 7.75 -13.28 -17.26
CA GLY A 278 8.25 -14.21 -18.28
C GLY A 278 8.18 -15.70 -17.89
N TYR A 279 7.53 -16.04 -16.78
CA TYR A 279 7.27 -17.44 -16.41
C TYR A 279 6.07 -18.01 -17.19
N SER A 280 5.92 -19.34 -17.22
CA SER A 280 4.75 -20.03 -17.78
C SER A 280 3.96 -20.77 -16.70
N PRO A 281 3.20 -20.06 -15.83
CA PRO A 281 2.48 -20.68 -14.73
C PRO A 281 1.28 -21.52 -15.23
N THR A 282 1.07 -22.68 -14.60
CA THR A 282 -0.10 -23.53 -14.82
C THR A 282 -1.05 -23.45 -13.61
N VAL A 283 -2.29 -23.04 -13.84
CA VAL A 283 -3.35 -22.98 -12.83
C VAL A 283 -4.17 -24.28 -12.88
N PHE A 284 -4.27 -24.96 -11.74
CA PHE A 284 -5.09 -26.15 -11.53
C PHE A 284 -6.37 -25.76 -10.78
N GLU A 285 -7.51 -25.84 -11.47
CA GLU A 285 -8.83 -25.51 -10.93
C GLU A 285 -9.66 -26.79 -10.75
N ALA A 286 -10.21 -26.97 -9.55
CA ALA A 286 -11.02 -28.13 -9.21
C ALA A 286 -12.39 -28.12 -9.91
N LEU A 287 -12.98 -26.94 -10.08
CA LEU A 287 -14.27 -26.74 -10.73
C LEU A 287 -14.16 -26.84 -12.26
N SER A 288 -15.30 -26.99 -12.92
CA SER A 288 -15.39 -26.96 -14.39
C SER A 288 -15.29 -25.54 -14.97
N GLN A 289 -15.35 -24.51 -14.11
CA GLN A 289 -15.37 -23.10 -14.48
C GLN A 289 -14.31 -22.32 -13.69
N VAL A 290 -13.74 -21.30 -14.32
CA VAL A 290 -12.67 -20.46 -13.77
C VAL A 290 -13.25 -19.27 -13.00
N GLY A 291 -12.57 -18.86 -11.93
CA GLY A 291 -12.87 -17.66 -11.13
C GLY A 291 -13.18 -17.91 -9.65
N GLY A 292 -13.15 -19.17 -9.20
CA GLY A 292 -13.43 -19.54 -7.81
C GLY A 292 -14.74 -18.93 -7.29
N MET A 293 -14.70 -18.35 -6.08
CA MET A 293 -15.87 -17.70 -5.46
C MET A 293 -16.44 -16.52 -6.25
N LEU A 294 -15.69 -15.89 -7.15
CA LEU A 294 -16.25 -14.86 -8.04
C LEU A 294 -17.27 -15.46 -9.03
N ARG A 295 -17.02 -16.68 -9.49
CA ARG A 295 -17.90 -17.41 -10.43
C ARG A 295 -19.12 -17.99 -9.74
N VAL A 296 -18.89 -18.63 -8.61
CA VAL A 296 -19.91 -19.48 -7.96
C VAL A 296 -20.54 -18.82 -6.74
N GLY A 297 -19.89 -17.84 -6.10
CA GLY A 297 -20.37 -17.24 -4.86
C GLY A 297 -21.03 -15.88 -5.02
N VAL A 298 -20.71 -15.12 -6.08
CA VAL A 298 -21.25 -13.78 -6.30
C VAL A 298 -22.47 -13.84 -7.24
N PRO A 299 -23.62 -13.27 -6.87
CA PRO A 299 -24.80 -13.29 -7.74
C PRO A 299 -24.60 -12.54 -9.07
N LYS A 300 -25.23 -13.05 -10.13
CA LYS A 300 -25.13 -12.50 -11.50
C LYS A 300 -25.57 -11.04 -11.63
N TYR A 301 -26.55 -10.61 -10.82
CA TYR A 301 -27.04 -9.22 -10.81
C TYR A 301 -26.04 -8.23 -10.21
N ARG A 302 -24.99 -8.71 -9.52
CA ARG A 302 -23.87 -7.90 -9.02
C ARG A 302 -22.62 -8.07 -9.88
N LEU A 303 -22.33 -9.30 -10.30
CA LEU A 303 -21.20 -9.62 -11.16
C LEU A 303 -21.65 -10.48 -12.33
N PRO A 304 -21.91 -9.87 -13.51
CA PRO A 304 -22.25 -10.62 -14.71
C PRO A 304 -21.12 -11.58 -15.10
N PRO A 305 -21.41 -12.85 -15.47
CA PRO A 305 -20.40 -13.84 -15.84
C PRO A 305 -19.45 -13.40 -16.96
N ASP A 306 -19.97 -12.68 -17.95
CA ASP A 306 -19.24 -12.17 -19.11
C ASP A 306 -18.22 -11.07 -18.75
N VAL A 307 -18.45 -10.33 -17.66
CA VAL A 307 -17.47 -9.37 -17.12
C VAL A 307 -16.29 -10.12 -16.53
N LEU A 308 -16.54 -11.17 -15.75
CA LEU A 308 -15.49 -12.00 -15.17
C LEU A 308 -14.72 -12.76 -16.25
N ASP A 309 -15.41 -13.28 -17.27
CA ASP A 309 -14.79 -13.94 -18.42
C ASP A 309 -13.83 -13.01 -19.17
N TYR A 310 -14.21 -11.73 -19.31
CA TYR A 310 -13.36 -10.72 -19.94
C TYR A 310 -12.06 -10.48 -19.17
N ASP A 311 -12.13 -10.28 -17.84
CA ASP A 311 -10.94 -10.11 -16.99
C ASP A 311 -10.04 -11.37 -17.04
N ILE A 312 -10.62 -12.58 -16.94
CA ILE A 312 -9.89 -13.86 -17.01
C ILE A 312 -9.23 -14.05 -18.39
N LYS A 313 -9.93 -13.69 -19.48
CA LYS A 313 -9.39 -13.83 -20.84
C LYS A 313 -8.11 -13.01 -21.02
N ILE A 314 -8.08 -11.80 -20.46
CA ILE A 314 -6.86 -10.96 -20.47
C ILE A 314 -5.72 -11.64 -19.71
N ILE A 315 -6.01 -12.29 -18.58
CA ILE A 315 -4.99 -13.03 -17.81
C ILE A 315 -4.44 -14.21 -18.63
N GLN A 316 -5.31 -14.95 -19.34
CA GLN A 316 -4.88 -16.02 -20.24
C GLN A 316 -4.03 -15.50 -21.40
N ASP A 317 -4.38 -14.35 -21.97
CA ASP A 317 -3.65 -13.71 -23.07
C ASP A 317 -2.23 -13.23 -22.67
N GLU A 318 -1.93 -13.12 -21.38
CA GLU A 318 -0.58 -12.87 -20.87
C GLU A 318 0.30 -14.15 -20.81
N GLY A 319 -0.26 -15.34 -21.04
CA GLY A 319 0.49 -16.61 -21.11
C GLY A 319 0.20 -17.61 -19.98
N VAL A 320 -0.90 -17.44 -19.25
CA VAL A 320 -1.31 -18.35 -18.17
C VAL A 320 -2.06 -19.58 -18.73
N ASP A 321 -1.55 -20.80 -18.46
CA ASP A 321 -2.28 -22.05 -18.73
C ASP A 321 -3.26 -22.34 -17.59
N ILE A 322 -4.53 -22.64 -17.90
CA ILE A 322 -5.56 -22.94 -16.88
C ILE A 322 -6.22 -24.27 -17.20
N ARG A 323 -6.14 -25.20 -16.24
CA ARG A 323 -6.70 -26.56 -16.33
C ARG A 323 -7.83 -26.73 -15.33
N THR A 324 -9.05 -26.79 -15.83
CA THR A 324 -10.27 -27.04 -15.03
C THR A 324 -10.44 -28.54 -14.77
N ASN A 325 -11.38 -28.89 -13.87
CA ASN A 325 -11.64 -30.27 -13.45
C ASN A 325 -10.39 -31.03 -12.98
N THR A 326 -9.42 -30.32 -12.40
CA THR A 326 -8.17 -30.89 -11.91
C THR A 326 -8.03 -30.62 -10.41
N PRO A 327 -8.82 -31.30 -9.57
CA PRO A 327 -8.70 -31.16 -8.12
C PRO A 327 -7.35 -31.72 -7.65
N ILE A 328 -6.61 -30.92 -6.90
CA ILE A 328 -5.48 -31.41 -6.12
C ILE A 328 -6.06 -32.17 -4.91
N GLY A 329 -5.50 -33.33 -4.58
CA GLY A 329 -6.14 -34.28 -3.69
C GLY A 329 -5.38 -35.60 -3.57
N PRO A 330 -6.00 -36.63 -2.99
CA PRO A 330 -5.39 -37.97 -2.86
C PRO A 330 -4.91 -38.56 -4.19
N ASP A 331 -5.55 -38.20 -5.31
CA ASP A 331 -5.21 -38.70 -6.66
C ASP A 331 -4.12 -37.87 -7.37
N LEU A 332 -3.82 -36.66 -6.88
CA LEU A 332 -2.81 -35.74 -7.42
C LEU A 332 -2.33 -34.81 -6.31
N THR A 333 -1.21 -35.16 -5.67
CA THR A 333 -0.68 -34.49 -4.47
C THR A 333 0.26 -33.33 -4.80
N LEU A 334 0.61 -32.48 -3.81
CA LEU A 334 1.62 -31.44 -3.98
C LEU A 334 2.99 -32.05 -4.33
N ASN A 335 3.32 -33.20 -3.75
CA ASN A 335 4.54 -33.94 -4.02
C ASN A 335 4.57 -34.52 -5.45
N ASP A 336 3.42 -34.86 -6.03
CA ASP A 336 3.34 -35.30 -7.42
C ASP A 336 3.62 -34.15 -8.40
N LEU A 337 3.13 -32.94 -8.08
CA LEU A 337 3.49 -31.73 -8.84
C LEU A 337 4.99 -31.48 -8.77
N HIS A 338 5.59 -31.56 -7.59
CA HIS A 338 7.04 -31.39 -7.46
C HIS A 338 7.82 -32.45 -8.28
N ARG A 339 7.39 -33.72 -8.23
CA ARG A 339 7.96 -34.80 -9.06
C ARG A 339 7.76 -34.60 -10.57
N ALA A 340 6.71 -33.89 -10.97
CA ALA A 340 6.45 -33.51 -12.36
C ALA A 340 7.29 -32.31 -12.85
N GLY A 341 8.21 -31.82 -12.01
CA GLY A 341 9.16 -30.75 -12.33
C GLY A 341 8.64 -29.34 -12.02
N TYR A 342 7.62 -29.20 -11.18
CA TYR A 342 7.22 -27.89 -10.65
C TYR A 342 8.15 -27.47 -9.51
N GLU A 343 8.89 -26.38 -9.71
CA GLU A 343 9.89 -25.87 -8.77
C GLU A 343 9.28 -24.98 -7.68
N ALA A 344 8.12 -24.37 -7.96
CA ALA A 344 7.34 -23.63 -6.99
C ALA A 344 5.85 -23.93 -7.13
N VAL A 345 5.16 -24.02 -5.99
CA VAL A 345 3.70 -24.25 -5.91
C VAL A 345 3.04 -23.16 -5.08
N PHE A 346 1.97 -22.57 -5.59
CA PHE A 346 1.17 -21.58 -4.89
C PHE A 346 -0.24 -22.11 -4.61
N ILE A 347 -0.70 -22.03 -3.35
CA ILE A 347 -2.00 -22.52 -2.90
C ILE A 347 -2.97 -21.36 -2.68
N ALA A 348 -4.08 -21.35 -3.44
CA ALA A 348 -5.16 -20.35 -3.38
C ALA A 348 -6.56 -20.98 -3.47
N ILE A 349 -6.78 -22.04 -2.68
CA ILE A 349 -8.01 -22.85 -2.69
C ILE A 349 -9.24 -22.20 -2.02
N GLY A 350 -9.10 -21.01 -1.43
CA GLY A 350 -10.20 -20.25 -0.84
C GLY A 350 -10.92 -20.91 0.34
N THR A 351 -12.14 -20.46 0.65
CA THR A 351 -12.96 -20.94 1.78
C THR A 351 -14.35 -21.43 1.35
N HIS A 352 -14.40 -22.62 0.75
CA HIS A 352 -15.65 -23.15 0.18
C HIS A 352 -16.57 -23.86 1.19
N LYS A 353 -16.11 -24.19 2.40
CA LYS A 353 -16.90 -24.94 3.40
C LYS A 353 -17.67 -23.98 4.30
N SER A 354 -18.98 -24.18 4.45
CA SER A 354 -19.79 -23.37 5.38
C SER A 354 -19.64 -23.83 6.84
N LYS A 355 -19.72 -22.89 7.78
CA LYS A 355 -19.80 -23.20 9.22
C LYS A 355 -21.22 -23.61 9.62
N LYS A 356 -21.32 -24.59 10.52
CA LYS A 356 -22.59 -25.00 11.14
C LYS A 356 -22.95 -24.10 12.32
N LEU A 357 -24.24 -23.84 12.51
CA LEU A 357 -24.81 -23.05 13.61
C LEU A 357 -24.66 -23.80 14.93
N GLY A 358 -24.75 -25.13 14.91
CA GLY A 358 -24.68 -25.96 16.11
C GLY A 358 -25.93 -25.86 16.97
N ILE A 359 -27.09 -25.66 16.35
CA ILE A 359 -28.40 -25.59 17.01
C ILE A 359 -29.29 -26.75 16.59
N ASP A 360 -30.24 -27.12 17.46
CA ASP A 360 -31.20 -28.18 17.18
C ASP A 360 -32.01 -27.89 15.90
N GLY A 361 -32.16 -28.91 15.04
CA GLY A 361 -32.95 -28.84 13.81
C GLY A 361 -32.18 -28.39 12.56
N GLU A 362 -30.86 -28.24 12.63
CA GLU A 362 -30.00 -27.88 11.47
C GLU A 362 -29.97 -28.95 10.36
N GLU A 363 -30.38 -30.19 10.66
CA GLU A 363 -30.43 -31.31 9.70
C GLU A 363 -31.83 -31.46 9.04
N LEU A 364 -32.77 -30.53 9.27
CA LEU A 364 -34.11 -30.56 8.67
C LEU A 364 -34.10 -30.24 7.18
N ASP A 365 -35.01 -30.86 6.42
CA ASP A 365 -35.25 -30.53 5.00
C ASP A 365 -35.79 -29.09 4.90
N GLY A 366 -35.06 -28.23 4.19
CA GLY A 366 -35.29 -26.78 4.13
C GLY A 366 -34.21 -25.92 4.80
N VAL A 367 -33.25 -26.53 5.50
CA VAL A 367 -32.04 -25.83 5.98
C VAL A 367 -30.95 -25.90 4.91
N VAL A 368 -30.44 -24.75 4.50
CA VAL A 368 -29.40 -24.62 3.47
C VAL A 368 -28.26 -23.75 3.99
N HIS A 369 -27.03 -24.02 3.59
CA HIS A 369 -25.90 -23.15 3.87
C HIS A 369 -25.67 -22.16 2.74
N ALA A 370 -25.47 -20.88 3.04
CA ALA A 370 -25.41 -19.80 2.07
C ALA A 370 -24.34 -20.00 0.99
N ALA A 371 -23.12 -20.44 1.37
CA ALA A 371 -22.07 -20.68 0.38
C ALA A 371 -22.44 -21.82 -0.57
N GLY A 372 -23.07 -22.89 -0.08
CA GLY A 372 -23.54 -24.00 -0.90
C GLY A 372 -24.71 -23.58 -1.79
N PHE A 373 -25.66 -22.82 -1.26
CA PHE A 373 -26.79 -22.26 -2.00
C PHE A 373 -26.35 -21.39 -3.18
N LEU A 374 -25.50 -20.40 -2.92
CA LEU A 374 -24.98 -19.52 -3.98
C LEU A 374 -24.11 -20.31 -4.97
N HIS A 375 -23.23 -21.19 -4.47
CA HIS A 375 -22.42 -22.08 -5.30
C HIS A 375 -23.25 -22.90 -6.27
N ASP A 376 -24.31 -23.54 -5.77
CA ASP A 376 -25.19 -24.38 -6.56
C ASP A 376 -25.90 -23.60 -7.66
N LEU A 377 -26.36 -22.39 -7.37
CA LEU A 377 -26.94 -21.48 -8.37
C LEU A 377 -25.90 -21.03 -9.41
N GLY A 378 -24.70 -20.66 -8.97
CA GLY A 378 -23.60 -20.29 -9.85
C GLY A 378 -23.14 -21.43 -10.76
N ALA A 379 -23.20 -22.67 -10.25
CA ALA A 379 -22.97 -23.90 -11.00
C ALA A 379 -24.14 -24.29 -11.93
N GLY A 380 -25.27 -23.57 -11.89
CA GLY A 380 -26.42 -23.76 -12.77
C GLY A 380 -27.50 -24.71 -12.25
N LYS A 381 -27.46 -25.12 -10.97
CA LYS A 381 -28.57 -25.86 -10.37
C LYS A 381 -29.80 -24.97 -10.27
N LYS A 382 -30.97 -25.54 -10.58
CA LYS A 382 -32.25 -24.85 -10.44
C LYS A 382 -32.75 -25.00 -9.01
N VAL A 383 -32.99 -23.88 -8.34
CA VAL A 383 -33.64 -23.80 -7.04
C VAL A 383 -34.87 -22.91 -7.21
N ASP A 384 -35.99 -23.32 -6.63
CA ASP A 384 -37.25 -22.61 -6.73
C ASP A 384 -37.79 -22.35 -5.32
N TYR A 385 -38.00 -21.08 -5.00
CA TYR A 385 -38.56 -20.63 -3.73
C TYR A 385 -39.95 -20.01 -3.89
N GLU A 386 -40.63 -20.26 -5.01
CA GLU A 386 -41.98 -19.77 -5.29
C GLU A 386 -42.93 -20.00 -4.09
N GLY A 387 -43.49 -18.91 -3.58
CA GLY A 387 -44.46 -18.93 -2.48
C GLY A 387 -43.88 -19.22 -1.08
N LYS A 388 -42.56 -19.41 -0.94
CA LYS A 388 -41.89 -19.75 0.33
C LYS A 388 -41.55 -18.52 1.17
N ILE A 389 -41.51 -18.71 2.49
CA ILE A 389 -40.96 -17.76 3.47
C ILE A 389 -39.50 -18.14 3.74
N VAL A 390 -38.55 -17.25 3.43
CA VAL A 390 -37.11 -17.53 3.55
C VAL A 390 -36.48 -16.69 4.66
N ALA A 391 -35.86 -17.36 5.64
CA ALA A 391 -35.11 -16.71 6.71
C ALA A 391 -33.61 -16.88 6.50
N VAL A 392 -32.85 -15.77 6.47
CA VAL A 392 -31.39 -15.79 6.32
C VAL A 392 -30.73 -15.39 7.63
N ILE A 393 -29.85 -16.24 8.16
CA ILE A 393 -29.15 -16.00 9.43
C ILE A 393 -27.74 -15.50 9.13
N GLY A 394 -27.46 -14.24 9.45
CA GLY A 394 -26.14 -13.63 9.21
C GLY A 394 -26.25 -12.12 8.92
N GLY A 395 -25.10 -11.45 8.82
CA GLY A 395 -25.06 -10.01 8.52
C GLY A 395 -23.95 -9.58 7.57
N GLY A 396 -23.18 -10.54 7.01
CA GLY A 396 -22.16 -10.22 6.01
C GLY A 396 -22.73 -10.15 4.59
N ASN A 397 -21.89 -9.78 3.63
CA ASN A 397 -22.28 -9.68 2.21
C ASN A 397 -22.92 -10.98 1.68
N VAL A 398 -22.41 -12.15 2.07
CA VAL A 398 -22.99 -13.46 1.69
C VAL A 398 -24.45 -13.61 2.16
N ALA A 399 -24.80 -13.08 3.34
CA ALA A 399 -26.18 -13.12 3.84
C ALA A 399 -27.09 -12.21 3.00
N ILE A 400 -26.58 -11.02 2.65
CA ILE A 400 -27.29 -10.04 1.81
C ILE A 400 -27.51 -10.58 0.39
N ASP A 401 -26.47 -11.16 -0.20
CA ASP A 401 -26.55 -11.83 -1.50
C ASP A 401 -27.55 -12.99 -1.48
N SER A 402 -27.55 -13.79 -0.41
CA SER A 402 -28.47 -14.93 -0.27
C SER A 402 -29.93 -14.49 -0.16
N VAL A 403 -30.23 -13.47 0.65
CA VAL A 403 -31.61 -13.01 0.86
C VAL A 403 -32.19 -12.34 -0.39
N ARG A 404 -31.39 -11.50 -1.07
CA ARG A 404 -31.77 -10.85 -2.33
C ARG A 404 -31.95 -11.85 -3.47
N THR A 405 -31.08 -12.87 -3.51
CA THR A 405 -31.20 -13.98 -4.47
C THR A 405 -32.46 -14.80 -4.19
N ALA A 406 -32.77 -15.09 -2.93
CA ALA A 406 -33.97 -15.85 -2.59
C ALA A 406 -35.26 -15.15 -3.04
N LEU A 407 -35.34 -13.82 -2.90
CA LEU A 407 -36.45 -13.02 -3.41
C LEU A 407 -36.61 -13.14 -4.93
N ARG A 408 -35.50 -13.09 -5.67
CA ARG A 408 -35.45 -13.26 -7.14
C ARG A 408 -35.79 -14.66 -7.63
N LEU A 409 -35.79 -15.65 -6.73
CA LEU A 409 -36.22 -17.03 -7.01
C LEU A 409 -37.70 -17.27 -6.66
N GLY A 410 -38.49 -16.21 -6.47
CA GLY A 410 -39.95 -16.31 -6.24
C GLY A 410 -40.37 -16.38 -4.77
N ALA A 411 -39.46 -16.16 -3.81
CA ALA A 411 -39.84 -16.17 -2.40
C ALA A 411 -40.95 -15.15 -2.12
N LYS A 412 -42.02 -15.58 -1.45
CA LYS A 412 -43.15 -14.71 -1.07
C LYS A 412 -42.68 -13.58 -0.16
N THR A 413 -41.77 -13.89 0.75
CA THR A 413 -41.07 -12.92 1.59
C THR A 413 -39.73 -13.50 2.03
N ALA A 414 -38.76 -12.62 2.21
CA ALA A 414 -37.43 -12.97 2.71
C ALA A 414 -36.99 -11.97 3.77
N PHE A 415 -36.34 -12.45 4.83
CA PHE A 415 -35.86 -11.60 5.92
C PHE A 415 -34.54 -12.07 6.48
N VAL A 416 -33.80 -11.14 7.09
CA VAL A 416 -32.48 -11.36 7.68
C VAL A 416 -32.58 -11.35 9.20
N ILE A 417 -31.99 -12.34 9.86
CA ILE A 417 -31.81 -12.40 11.31
C ILE A 417 -30.36 -12.07 11.63
N TYR A 418 -30.14 -11.00 12.40
CA TYR A 418 -28.81 -10.58 12.80
C TYR A 418 -28.72 -10.33 14.31
N ARG A 419 -27.74 -10.96 14.94
CA ARG A 419 -27.56 -10.92 16.41
C ARG A 419 -27.08 -9.60 16.98
N ARG A 420 -26.74 -8.61 16.15
CA ARG A 420 -26.34 -7.24 16.56
C ARG A 420 -27.24 -6.18 15.94
N SER A 421 -26.96 -4.90 16.18
CA SER A 421 -27.73 -3.81 15.61
C SER A 421 -27.33 -3.53 14.16
N ARG A 422 -28.07 -2.64 13.49
CA ARG A 422 -27.75 -2.15 12.16
C ARG A 422 -26.36 -1.49 12.09
N ALA A 423 -25.88 -0.86 13.16
CA ALA A 423 -24.59 -0.18 13.15
C ALA A 423 -23.39 -1.15 13.07
N GLU A 424 -23.55 -2.39 13.57
CA GLU A 424 -22.48 -3.40 13.56
C GLU A 424 -22.63 -4.45 12.47
N ILE A 425 -23.51 -4.24 11.48
CA ILE A 425 -23.65 -5.17 10.35
C ILE A 425 -22.43 -5.05 9.42
N PRO A 426 -21.74 -6.15 9.06
CA PRO A 426 -20.55 -6.07 8.21
C PRO A 426 -20.80 -5.80 6.73
N ALA A 427 -22.04 -5.96 6.25
CA ALA A 427 -22.36 -5.79 4.84
C ALA A 427 -22.28 -4.33 4.38
N ASN A 428 -22.05 -4.12 3.08
CA ASN A 428 -21.99 -2.79 2.48
C ASN A 428 -23.29 -2.01 2.71
N LYS A 429 -23.18 -0.72 3.00
CA LYS A 429 -24.34 0.12 3.34
C LYS A 429 -25.30 0.28 2.17
N GLU A 430 -24.78 0.47 0.96
CA GLU A 430 -25.61 0.61 -0.24
C GLU A 430 -26.44 -0.66 -0.51
N GLU A 431 -25.86 -1.83 -0.26
CA GLU A 431 -26.53 -3.12 -0.44
C GLU A 431 -27.65 -3.33 0.60
N LEU A 432 -27.47 -2.81 1.82
CA LEU A 432 -28.51 -2.86 2.85
C LEU A 432 -29.68 -1.94 2.52
N GLU A 433 -29.40 -0.73 2.02
CA GLU A 433 -30.43 0.19 1.55
C GLU A 433 -31.21 -0.40 0.37
N GLU A 434 -30.51 -1.09 -0.55
CA GLU A 434 -31.16 -1.81 -1.65
C GLU A 434 -32.05 -2.96 -1.18
N CYS A 435 -31.61 -3.75 -0.18
CA CYS A 435 -32.46 -4.79 0.43
C CYS A 435 -33.77 -4.20 0.97
N GLU A 436 -33.69 -3.08 1.68
CA GLU A 436 -34.87 -2.45 2.27
C GLU A 436 -35.81 -1.90 1.18
N GLN A 437 -35.25 -1.33 0.11
CA GLN A 437 -36.03 -0.92 -1.07
C GLN A 437 -36.71 -2.11 -1.75
N GLU A 438 -36.05 -3.27 -1.82
CA GLU A 438 -36.59 -4.53 -2.35
C GLU A 438 -37.63 -5.18 -1.43
N GLY A 439 -37.94 -4.60 -0.26
CA GLY A 439 -38.94 -5.10 0.68
C GLY A 439 -38.44 -6.19 1.64
N ILE A 440 -37.11 -6.37 1.75
CA ILE A 440 -36.50 -7.35 2.66
C ILE A 440 -36.47 -6.79 4.08
N SER A 441 -37.01 -7.55 5.03
CA SER A 441 -37.08 -7.15 6.43
C SER A 441 -35.85 -7.60 7.22
N PHE A 442 -35.47 -6.82 8.25
CA PHE A 442 -34.33 -7.12 9.13
C PHE A 442 -34.77 -7.28 10.58
N TYR A 443 -34.46 -8.42 11.18
CA TYR A 443 -34.59 -8.72 12.61
C TYR A 443 -33.23 -8.53 13.28
N TYR A 444 -32.90 -7.28 13.62
CA TYR A 444 -31.73 -6.94 14.40
C TYR A 444 -31.84 -7.42 15.85
N LEU A 445 -30.70 -7.50 16.54
CA LEU A 445 -30.62 -7.92 17.94
C LEU A 445 -31.41 -9.21 18.19
N THR A 446 -31.30 -10.16 17.27
CA THR A 446 -32.04 -11.42 17.30
C THR A 446 -31.11 -12.58 16.93
N ALA A 447 -31.12 -13.65 17.72
CA ALA A 447 -30.35 -14.86 17.42
C ALA A 447 -31.25 -16.10 17.47
N PRO A 448 -31.11 -17.04 16.52
CA PRO A 448 -31.85 -18.29 16.55
C PRO A 448 -31.30 -19.22 17.64
N THR A 449 -32.19 -19.83 18.41
CA THR A 449 -31.87 -20.86 19.42
C THR A 449 -32.16 -22.26 18.90
N LYS A 450 -33.18 -22.41 18.04
CA LYS A 450 -33.63 -23.70 17.51
C LYS A 450 -34.34 -23.55 16.18
N ILE A 451 -34.17 -24.51 15.27
CA ILE A 451 -34.96 -24.61 14.03
C ILE A 451 -36.14 -25.54 14.29
N LEU A 452 -37.35 -25.03 14.04
CA LEU A 452 -38.60 -25.76 14.24
C LEU A 452 -38.97 -26.52 12.97
N GLY A 453 -39.42 -27.77 13.12
CA GLY A 453 -39.85 -28.57 11.99
C GLY A 453 -41.00 -29.52 12.30
N LYS A 454 -41.76 -29.84 11.27
CA LYS A 454 -42.87 -30.80 11.30
C LYS A 454 -42.72 -31.78 10.15
N LYS A 455 -42.80 -33.09 10.44
CA LYS A 455 -42.58 -34.17 9.45
C LYS A 455 -41.21 -34.07 8.73
N GLY A 456 -40.17 -33.64 9.44
CA GLY A 456 -38.82 -33.53 8.90
C GLY A 456 -38.54 -32.28 8.06
N LYS A 457 -39.53 -31.39 7.87
CA LYS A 457 -39.39 -30.13 7.13
C LYS A 457 -39.40 -28.93 8.06
N VAL A 458 -38.65 -27.89 7.70
CA VAL A 458 -38.65 -26.61 8.41
C VAL A 458 -40.05 -25.98 8.38
N THR A 459 -40.48 -25.45 9.52
CA THR A 459 -41.72 -24.67 9.66
C THR A 459 -41.50 -23.31 10.34
N GLY A 460 -40.32 -23.09 10.92
CA GLY A 460 -39.98 -21.82 11.55
C GLY A 460 -38.69 -21.87 12.37
N LEU A 461 -38.43 -20.80 13.10
CA LEU A 461 -37.28 -20.60 13.96
C LEU A 461 -37.75 -20.15 15.33
N GLU A 462 -37.17 -20.72 16.38
CA GLU A 462 -37.20 -20.12 17.71
C GLU A 462 -36.00 -19.18 17.84
N CYS A 463 -36.27 -17.96 18.28
CA CYS A 463 -35.30 -16.88 18.39
C CYS A 463 -35.35 -16.28 19.80
N VAL A 464 -34.22 -15.70 20.21
CA VAL A 464 -34.11 -14.91 21.44
C VAL A 464 -33.68 -13.48 21.09
N ARG A 465 -34.17 -12.50 21.86
CA ARG A 465 -33.69 -11.12 21.72
C ARG A 465 -32.31 -10.98 22.34
N MET A 466 -31.49 -10.15 21.73
CA MET A 466 -30.12 -9.87 22.13
C MET A 466 -30.02 -8.43 22.66
N LYS A 467 -29.08 -8.21 23.57
CA LYS A 467 -28.56 -6.87 23.90
C LYS A 467 -27.09 -6.80 23.55
N LEU A 468 -26.60 -5.60 23.25
CA LEU A 468 -25.18 -5.37 23.04
C LEU A 468 -24.47 -5.25 24.39
N GLY A 469 -23.40 -6.03 24.58
CA GLY A 469 -22.45 -5.84 25.66
C GLY A 469 -21.38 -4.80 25.29
N GLU A 470 -20.33 -4.77 26.10
CA GLU A 470 -19.18 -3.90 25.85
C GLU A 470 -18.46 -4.28 24.54
N PRO A 471 -17.87 -3.28 23.84
CA PRO A 471 -17.00 -3.53 22.71
C PRO A 471 -15.73 -4.27 23.15
N ASP A 472 -15.30 -5.23 22.34
CA ASP A 472 -13.98 -5.84 22.47
C ASP A 472 -12.87 -4.90 21.95
N GLU A 473 -11.62 -5.37 21.97
CA GLU A 473 -10.44 -4.62 21.48
C GLU A 473 -10.54 -4.19 20.01
N THR A 474 -11.42 -4.84 19.22
CA THR A 474 -11.69 -4.48 17.82
C THR A 474 -12.81 -3.45 17.67
N GLY A 475 -13.34 -2.93 18.79
CA GLY A 475 -14.52 -2.07 18.84
C GLY A 475 -15.84 -2.83 18.65
N ARG A 476 -15.79 -4.17 18.57
CA ARG A 476 -16.95 -4.99 18.21
C ARG A 476 -17.70 -5.42 19.45
N ARG A 477 -18.98 -5.07 19.52
CA ARG A 477 -19.83 -5.38 20.68
C ARG A 477 -20.19 -6.86 20.75
N SER A 478 -20.09 -7.44 21.93
CA SER A 478 -20.58 -8.80 22.21
C SER A 478 -22.12 -8.82 22.17
N ALA A 479 -22.71 -9.91 21.68
CA ALA A 479 -24.16 -10.08 21.65
C ALA A 479 -24.58 -11.00 22.80
N ILE A 480 -25.37 -10.49 23.73
CA ILE A 480 -25.76 -11.18 24.96
C ILE A 480 -27.26 -11.51 24.89
N PRO A 481 -27.68 -12.78 25.06
CA PRO A 481 -29.09 -13.15 25.09
C PRO A 481 -29.84 -12.48 26.24
N ILE A 482 -31.07 -12.05 25.99
CA ILE A 482 -32.00 -11.57 27.02
C ILE A 482 -32.85 -12.76 27.47
N GLU A 483 -32.64 -13.23 28.69
CA GLU A 483 -33.41 -14.34 29.26
C GLU A 483 -34.92 -14.04 29.28
N GLY A 484 -35.74 -15.05 28.98
CA GLY A 484 -37.20 -14.93 28.93
C GLY A 484 -37.76 -14.19 27.70
N SER A 485 -36.92 -13.82 26.73
CA SER A 485 -37.33 -13.08 25.52
C SER A 485 -37.52 -13.95 24.26
N THR A 486 -37.78 -15.24 24.44
CA THR A 486 -37.93 -16.18 23.32
C THR A 486 -39.22 -15.95 22.54
N PHE A 487 -39.15 -16.06 21.21
CA PHE A 487 -40.29 -15.93 20.30
C PHE A 487 -40.05 -16.74 19.03
N THR A 488 -41.11 -16.98 18.26
CA THR A 488 -41.02 -17.76 17.02
C THR A 488 -41.20 -16.88 15.79
N LEU A 489 -40.51 -17.25 14.71
CA LEU A 489 -40.65 -16.69 13.37
C LEU A 489 -40.97 -17.81 12.38
N ASP A 490 -41.99 -17.61 11.55
CA ASP A 490 -42.35 -18.59 10.52
C ASP A 490 -41.34 -18.54 9.36
N ALA A 491 -40.94 -19.72 8.89
CA ALA A 491 -40.02 -19.88 7.76
C ALA A 491 -40.20 -21.28 7.15
N ASP A 492 -40.23 -21.37 5.83
CA ASP A 492 -40.20 -22.64 5.09
C ASP A 492 -38.77 -23.06 4.74
N VAL A 493 -37.86 -22.08 4.62
CA VAL A 493 -36.45 -22.27 4.26
C VAL A 493 -35.59 -21.42 5.18
N VAL A 494 -34.51 -22.00 5.69
CA VAL A 494 -33.53 -21.31 6.54
C VAL A 494 -32.17 -21.36 5.86
N ILE A 495 -31.61 -20.20 5.53
CA ILE A 495 -30.28 -20.09 4.94
C ILE A 495 -29.29 -19.62 6.02
N SER A 496 -28.32 -20.46 6.36
CA SER A 496 -27.27 -20.15 7.33
C SER A 496 -26.06 -19.49 6.65
N ALA A 497 -25.74 -18.25 7.04
CA ALA A 497 -24.66 -17.42 6.51
C ALA A 497 -23.71 -16.93 7.62
N ILE A 498 -23.29 -17.82 8.52
CA ILE A 498 -22.46 -17.48 9.70
C ILE A 498 -20.94 -17.64 9.51
N GLY A 499 -20.49 -17.81 8.27
CA GLY A 499 -19.08 -17.82 7.89
C GLY A 499 -18.64 -19.08 7.15
N GLN A 500 -17.41 -19.01 6.63
CA GLN A 500 -16.80 -20.04 5.81
C GLN A 500 -15.46 -20.52 6.40
N ALA A 501 -14.98 -21.66 5.91
CA ALA A 501 -13.71 -22.30 6.24
C ALA A 501 -13.11 -22.92 4.96
N PRO A 502 -11.77 -23.07 4.88
CA PRO A 502 -11.13 -23.72 3.76
C PRO A 502 -11.50 -25.19 3.70
N LEU A 503 -11.64 -25.68 2.47
CA LEU A 503 -11.77 -27.11 2.23
C LEU A 503 -10.36 -27.69 2.18
N LEU A 504 -9.92 -28.28 3.29
CA LEU A 504 -8.58 -28.91 3.38
C LEU A 504 -8.56 -30.36 2.91
N SER A 505 -9.69 -30.95 2.49
CA SER A 505 -9.72 -32.32 1.97
C SER A 505 -8.84 -32.58 0.73
N PRO A 506 -8.57 -31.60 -0.17
CA PRO A 506 -7.47 -31.64 -1.14
C PRO A 506 -6.08 -31.94 -0.56
N LEU A 507 -5.92 -31.65 0.73
CA LEU A 507 -4.70 -31.82 1.51
C LEU A 507 -5.03 -32.74 2.70
N ALA A 508 -5.79 -33.83 2.53
CA ALA A 508 -6.03 -34.80 3.60
C ALA A 508 -5.82 -36.23 3.09
N GLU A 509 -4.94 -36.98 3.75
CA GLU A 509 -4.87 -38.45 3.61
C GLU A 509 -5.94 -39.09 4.51
N ALA A 510 -6.34 -40.30 4.14
CA ALA A 510 -7.33 -41.09 4.85
C ALA A 510 -6.94 -41.35 6.31
N GLU A 511 -7.87 -41.02 7.22
CA GLU A 511 -7.99 -41.39 8.64
C GLU A 511 -6.72 -41.81 9.40
N VAL A 512 -6.24 -40.91 10.26
CA VAL A 512 -5.61 -41.30 11.53
C VAL A 512 -6.45 -40.69 12.65
N GLU A 513 -7.24 -41.54 13.32
CA GLU A 513 -7.88 -41.20 14.59
C GLU A 513 -6.80 -40.95 15.65
N LEU A 514 -6.86 -39.82 16.37
CA LEU A 514 -6.48 -39.71 17.78
C LEU A 514 -7.01 -38.39 18.37
N GLY A 515 -7.66 -38.50 19.55
CA GLY A 515 -8.52 -37.49 20.16
C GLY A 515 -7.84 -36.31 20.90
N LEU A 516 -8.64 -35.24 21.02
CA LEU A 516 -8.45 -33.88 21.56
C LEU A 516 -7.96 -33.83 23.04
N ASN A 517 -7.34 -32.75 23.59
CA ASN A 517 -7.86 -31.39 23.87
C ASN A 517 -6.77 -30.38 24.36
N ARG A 518 -7.04 -29.08 24.10
CA ARG A 518 -6.82 -27.78 24.83
C ARG A 518 -5.74 -27.73 25.93
N GLU A 519 -4.77 -26.80 25.96
CA GLU A 519 -4.80 -25.32 25.91
C GLU A 519 -3.43 -24.81 25.39
N GLY A 520 -3.29 -23.52 25.05
CA GLY A 520 -2.08 -22.99 24.39
C GLY A 520 -0.96 -22.56 25.36
N ILE A 521 0.27 -22.42 24.85
CA ILE A 521 1.35 -21.49 25.29
C ILE A 521 2.54 -21.53 24.29
N VAL A 522 3.42 -20.54 24.42
CA VAL A 522 4.59 -20.07 23.62
C VAL A 522 5.74 -21.10 23.47
N SER A 523 6.38 -21.15 22.29
CA SER A 523 7.45 -22.11 21.92
C SER A 523 8.88 -21.52 21.88
N ILE A 524 9.89 -22.33 22.23
CA ILE A 524 11.33 -22.09 22.00
C ILE A 524 11.74 -22.82 20.69
N PRO A 525 12.46 -22.19 19.74
CA PRO A 525 12.79 -22.80 18.45
C PRO A 525 13.99 -23.76 18.57
N ILE A 526 13.74 -25.08 18.63
CA ILE A 526 14.77 -26.12 18.52
C ILE A 526 14.72 -26.72 17.11
N GLN A 527 15.86 -26.77 16.42
CA GLN A 527 15.97 -27.38 15.08
C GLN A 527 16.14 -28.92 15.16
N ASN A 528 15.66 -29.63 14.13
CA ASN A 528 15.79 -31.09 13.92
C ASN A 528 14.97 -31.98 14.87
N LEU A 529 13.71 -31.62 15.14
CA LEU A 529 12.80 -32.39 16.00
C LEU A 529 12.31 -33.70 15.35
N GLU A 530 12.52 -33.87 14.05
CA GLU A 530 12.07 -35.00 13.24
C GLU A 530 12.98 -36.24 13.28
N LEU A 531 14.12 -36.17 13.98
CA LEU A 531 15.09 -37.29 14.05
C LEU A 531 14.56 -38.48 14.86
N GLU A 532 14.92 -39.70 14.44
CA GLU A 532 14.61 -40.93 15.17
C GLU A 532 15.27 -40.92 16.55
N GLY A 533 14.52 -41.23 17.61
CA GLY A 533 14.98 -41.15 19.00
C GLY A 533 14.65 -39.84 19.72
N VAL A 534 13.94 -38.90 19.06
CA VAL A 534 13.38 -37.71 19.70
C VAL A 534 11.91 -37.96 20.07
N TYR A 535 11.52 -37.66 21.30
CA TYR A 535 10.18 -37.85 21.82
C TYR A 535 9.62 -36.57 22.45
N GLY A 536 8.31 -36.38 22.28
CA GLY A 536 7.53 -35.46 23.10
C GLY A 536 7.27 -36.04 24.49
N PHE A 537 7.37 -35.22 25.54
CA PHE A 537 7.12 -35.68 26.91
C PHE A 537 5.69 -36.24 27.09
N THR A 538 4.71 -35.70 26.36
CA THR A 538 3.30 -36.09 26.49
C THR A 538 3.08 -37.51 25.95
N ALA A 539 3.62 -37.79 24.77
CA ALA A 539 3.59 -39.11 24.15
C ALA A 539 4.32 -40.13 25.03
N PHE A 540 5.48 -39.74 25.58
CA PHE A 540 6.30 -40.58 26.45
C PHE A 540 5.56 -40.97 27.74
N LEU A 541 5.09 -40.01 28.54
CA LEU A 541 4.40 -40.30 29.81
C LEU A 541 3.05 -41.00 29.61
N ARG A 542 2.32 -40.69 28.53
CA ARG A 542 1.04 -41.36 28.20
C ARG A 542 1.25 -42.83 27.85
N ALA A 543 2.23 -43.15 27.02
CA ALA A 543 2.52 -44.54 26.67
C ALA A 543 2.93 -45.35 27.91
N LEU A 544 3.68 -44.75 28.85
CA LEU A 544 4.01 -45.37 30.14
C LEU A 544 2.78 -45.63 31.02
N SER A 545 1.88 -44.65 31.15
CA SER A 545 0.67 -44.82 31.98
C SER A 545 -0.31 -45.83 31.41
N MET A 546 -0.31 -46.02 30.09
CA MET A 546 -1.11 -47.05 29.39
C MET A 546 -0.45 -48.44 29.39
N GLY A 547 0.72 -48.61 30.03
CA GLY A 547 1.45 -49.88 30.09
C GLY A 547 2.07 -50.32 28.77
N GLN A 548 2.25 -49.40 27.82
CA GLN A 548 2.88 -49.68 26.54
C GLN A 548 4.40 -49.78 26.73
N LYS A 549 5.04 -50.72 25.99
CA LYS A 549 6.50 -50.82 25.96
C LYS A 549 7.07 -49.75 25.03
N ILE A 550 7.77 -48.77 25.59
CA ILE A 550 8.55 -47.78 24.85
C ILE A 550 10.01 -48.24 24.84
N GLU A 551 10.62 -48.34 23.66
CA GLU A 551 12.05 -48.56 23.55
C GLU A 551 12.77 -47.20 23.63
N ILE A 552 13.55 -47.01 24.69
CA ILE A 552 14.47 -45.87 24.82
C ILE A 552 15.92 -46.35 24.80
N GLY A 553 16.82 -45.48 24.38
CA GLY A 553 18.26 -45.74 24.40
C GLY A 553 18.85 -45.75 25.81
N GLN A 554 20.17 -45.94 25.89
CA GLN A 554 20.88 -46.06 27.17
C GLN A 554 21.21 -44.68 27.77
N LYS A 555 21.31 -43.63 26.93
CA LYS A 555 21.64 -42.25 27.30
C LYS A 555 20.49 -41.30 26.93
N VAL A 556 19.69 -40.93 27.93
CA VAL A 556 18.52 -40.07 27.73
C VAL A 556 18.84 -38.64 28.10
N LEU A 557 18.45 -37.68 27.26
CA LEU A 557 18.45 -36.26 27.58
C LEU A 557 17.02 -35.72 27.60
N VAL A 558 16.59 -35.17 28.73
CA VAL A 558 15.33 -34.44 28.87
C VAL A 558 15.60 -32.95 28.75
N VAL A 559 14.86 -32.24 27.90
CA VAL A 559 15.02 -30.80 27.70
C VAL A 559 13.86 -30.08 28.38
N GLY A 560 14.11 -29.37 29.49
CA GLY A 560 13.10 -28.67 30.28
C GLY A 560 13.47 -28.62 31.78
N GLY A 561 12.97 -27.61 32.51
CA GLY A 561 13.29 -27.38 33.93
C GLY A 561 12.13 -27.52 34.93
N GLY A 562 10.91 -27.78 34.47
CA GLY A 562 9.71 -27.87 35.32
C GLY A 562 9.44 -29.27 35.87
N ASN A 563 8.45 -29.41 36.77
CA ASN A 563 8.07 -30.69 37.42
C ASN A 563 7.93 -31.84 36.40
N VAL A 564 7.30 -31.56 35.26
CA VAL A 564 7.11 -32.53 34.17
C VAL A 564 8.43 -33.06 33.60
N ALA A 565 9.45 -32.21 33.46
CA ALA A 565 10.76 -32.64 32.96
C ALA A 565 11.45 -33.56 33.98
N ILE A 566 11.29 -33.30 35.27
CA ILE A 566 11.79 -34.16 36.35
C ILE A 566 11.05 -35.50 36.37
N ASP A 567 9.73 -35.49 36.23
CA ASP A 567 8.91 -36.71 36.13
C ASP A 567 9.31 -37.58 34.93
N VAL A 568 9.55 -36.97 33.78
CA VAL A 568 10.04 -37.66 32.57
C VAL A 568 11.40 -38.28 32.82
N ALA A 569 12.34 -37.54 33.43
CA ALA A 569 13.69 -38.03 33.70
C ALA A 569 13.68 -39.24 34.66
N ARG A 570 12.91 -39.15 35.75
CA ARG A 570 12.72 -40.25 36.72
C ARG A 570 11.96 -41.43 36.11
N SER A 571 11.00 -41.17 35.23
CA SER A 571 10.27 -42.22 34.51
C SER A 571 11.18 -42.95 33.52
N ALA A 572 12.03 -42.25 32.79
CA ALA A 572 13.03 -42.83 31.90
C ALA A 572 14.02 -43.72 32.66
N ARG A 573 14.45 -43.31 33.86
CA ARG A 573 15.26 -44.14 34.77
C ARG A 573 14.57 -45.44 35.15
N ARG A 574 13.27 -45.39 35.46
CA ARG A 574 12.47 -46.55 35.89
C ARG A 574 12.25 -47.59 34.79
N ILE A 575 12.23 -47.17 33.52
CA ILE A 575 12.09 -48.07 32.38
C ILE A 575 13.41 -48.53 31.76
N GLY A 576 14.55 -48.22 32.40
CA GLY A 576 15.84 -48.87 32.12
C GLY A 576 16.92 -47.97 31.51
N ALA A 577 16.75 -46.65 31.44
CA ALA A 577 17.83 -45.74 31.06
C ALA A 577 18.97 -45.74 32.09
N LYS A 578 20.21 -45.85 31.64
CA LYS A 578 21.40 -45.94 32.51
C LYS A 578 22.00 -44.58 32.84
N GLU A 579 21.97 -43.67 31.88
CA GLU A 579 22.51 -42.32 32.00
C GLU A 579 21.41 -41.34 31.58
N ILE A 580 20.97 -40.47 32.49
CA ILE A 580 19.91 -39.50 32.25
C ILE A 580 20.43 -38.10 32.52
N HIS A 581 20.24 -37.22 31.55
CA HIS A 581 20.57 -35.82 31.62
C HIS A 581 19.27 -35.01 31.58
N VAL A 582 19.25 -33.87 32.27
CA VAL A 582 18.22 -32.84 32.14
C VAL A 582 18.92 -31.55 31.74
N ALA A 583 18.49 -30.88 30.67
CA ALA A 583 19.02 -29.58 30.28
C ALA A 583 17.93 -28.51 30.37
N CYS A 584 18.21 -27.42 31.09
CA CYS A 584 17.27 -26.33 31.32
C CYS A 584 17.96 -24.96 31.24
N VAL A 585 17.19 -23.90 30.97
CA VAL A 585 17.72 -22.54 30.80
C VAL A 585 17.90 -21.82 32.13
N GLU A 586 17.18 -22.27 33.15
CA GLU A 586 17.14 -21.79 34.52
C GLU A 586 18.43 -22.13 35.28
N SER A 587 18.81 -21.31 36.28
CA SER A 587 19.69 -21.76 37.36
C SER A 587 18.93 -22.70 38.30
N ARG A 588 19.66 -23.36 39.22
CA ARG A 588 19.08 -24.31 40.17
C ARG A 588 17.95 -23.69 41.00
N GLU A 589 18.08 -22.42 41.38
CA GLU A 589 17.13 -21.65 42.17
C GLU A 589 15.96 -21.08 41.34
N GLU A 590 16.11 -21.04 40.01
CA GLU A 590 15.11 -20.52 39.07
C GLU A 590 14.26 -21.65 38.47
N MET A 591 14.63 -22.92 38.69
CA MET A 591 13.92 -24.06 38.13
C MET A 591 12.44 -24.07 38.59
N PRO A 592 11.47 -24.20 37.68
CA PRO A 592 10.06 -24.27 38.06
C PRO A 592 9.68 -25.56 38.81
N ALA A 593 10.56 -26.57 38.82
CA ALA A 593 10.31 -27.82 39.55
C ALA A 593 10.44 -27.63 41.07
N PHE A 594 9.69 -28.40 41.86
CA PHE A 594 9.80 -28.34 43.32
C PHE A 594 11.18 -28.82 43.79
N ASP A 595 11.79 -28.11 44.75
CA ASP A 595 13.15 -28.41 45.23
C ASP A 595 13.34 -29.86 45.65
N TYR A 596 12.36 -30.44 46.35
CA TYR A 596 12.41 -31.83 46.81
C TYR A 596 12.39 -32.84 45.65
N GLU A 597 11.70 -32.56 44.54
CA GLU A 597 11.67 -33.46 43.38
C GLU A 597 13.00 -33.41 42.62
N ILE A 598 13.61 -32.23 42.56
CA ILE A 598 14.93 -32.07 41.94
C ILE A 598 16.00 -32.78 42.79
N GLU A 599 15.94 -32.66 44.12
CA GLU A 599 16.84 -33.38 45.03
C GLU A 599 16.68 -34.91 44.91
N GLU A 600 15.44 -35.41 44.85
CA GLU A 600 15.17 -36.83 44.64
C GLU A 600 15.70 -37.31 43.27
N ALA A 601 15.55 -36.51 42.22
CA ALA A 601 16.09 -36.84 40.89
C ALA A 601 17.62 -36.92 40.89
N GLU A 602 18.30 -35.97 41.55
CA GLU A 602 19.76 -35.98 41.72
C GLU A 602 20.21 -37.22 42.53
N GLN A 603 19.48 -37.59 43.58
CA GLN A 603 19.73 -38.82 44.36
C GLN A 603 19.54 -40.11 43.55
N GLU A 604 18.60 -40.13 42.58
CA GLU A 604 18.39 -41.24 41.64
C GLU A 604 19.49 -41.32 40.54
N GLY A 605 20.41 -40.36 40.53
CA GLY A 605 21.56 -40.29 39.62
C GLY A 605 21.28 -39.58 38.30
N ILE A 606 20.29 -38.67 38.26
CA ILE A 606 19.98 -37.83 37.09
C ILE A 606 20.89 -36.60 37.10
N LEU A 607 21.53 -36.31 35.97
CA LEU A 607 22.48 -35.20 35.81
C LEU A 607 21.79 -33.95 35.28
N ILE A 608 21.73 -32.87 36.07
CA ILE A 608 21.02 -31.64 35.68
C ILE A 608 22.02 -30.57 35.20
N HIS A 609 21.82 -30.12 33.96
CA HIS A 609 22.60 -29.12 33.25
C HIS A 609 21.83 -27.80 33.23
N THR A 610 22.06 -26.98 34.25
CA THR A 610 21.47 -25.64 34.36
C THR A 610 22.12 -24.66 33.40
N ARG A 611 21.41 -23.56 33.08
CA ARG A 611 21.89 -22.49 32.18
C ARG A 611 22.30 -22.98 30.79
N ARG A 612 21.63 -24.01 30.26
CA ARG A 612 21.86 -24.60 28.93
C ARG A 612 20.63 -24.40 28.04
N MET A 613 20.76 -23.54 27.03
CA MET A 613 19.74 -23.33 26.00
C MET A 613 19.95 -24.32 24.86
N PRO A 614 18.99 -25.19 24.52
CA PRO A 614 19.08 -26.06 23.36
C PRO A 614 19.08 -25.22 22.06
N LYS A 615 20.05 -25.48 21.17
CA LYS A 615 20.19 -24.80 19.87
C LYS A 615 19.69 -25.69 18.73
N ARG A 616 20.14 -26.94 18.68
CA ARG A 616 19.71 -27.94 17.68
C ARG A 616 19.96 -29.36 18.16
N ILE A 617 19.17 -30.29 17.65
CA ILE A 617 19.42 -31.73 17.81
C ILE A 617 20.43 -32.17 16.75
N ILE A 618 21.46 -32.91 17.19
CA ILE A 618 22.49 -33.48 16.31
C ILE A 618 22.10 -34.92 16.01
N GLY A 619 22.10 -35.30 14.73
CA GLY A 619 21.83 -36.66 14.29
C GLY A 619 22.81 -37.15 13.24
N VAL A 620 22.99 -38.47 13.18
CA VAL A 620 23.78 -39.18 12.15
C VAL A 620 22.91 -40.30 11.59
N GLY A 621 22.77 -40.35 10.26
CA GLY A 621 21.95 -41.37 9.59
C GLY A 621 20.46 -41.31 9.94
N GLY A 622 19.93 -40.13 10.28
CA GLY A 622 18.52 -39.93 10.63
C GLY A 622 18.17 -40.19 12.11
N ARG A 623 19.13 -40.64 12.93
CA ARG A 623 18.95 -40.89 14.36
C ARG A 623 19.65 -39.84 15.22
N ALA A 624 19.01 -39.40 16.30
CA ALA A 624 19.57 -38.47 17.25
C ALA A 624 20.76 -39.07 18.02
N ILE A 625 21.81 -38.26 18.20
CA ILE A 625 23.03 -38.61 18.96
C ILE A 625 23.38 -37.58 20.05
N GLY A 626 22.64 -36.46 20.14
CA GLY A 626 22.79 -35.49 21.20
C GLY A 626 22.15 -34.13 20.87
N VAL A 627 22.32 -33.17 21.78
CA VAL A 627 21.80 -31.80 21.63
C VAL A 627 22.95 -30.80 21.75
N GLU A 628 23.11 -29.93 20.75
CA GLU A 628 23.97 -28.76 20.84
C GLU A 628 23.28 -27.70 21.70
N THR A 629 23.98 -27.18 22.71
CA THR A 629 23.46 -26.20 23.66
C THR A 629 24.34 -24.95 23.69
N LEU A 630 23.75 -23.81 24.01
CA LEU A 630 24.41 -22.54 24.29
C LEU A 630 24.32 -22.20 25.78
N GLN A 631 25.27 -21.41 26.28
CA GLN A 631 25.21 -20.89 27.64
C GLN A 631 24.15 -19.78 27.75
N CYS A 632 23.15 -19.99 28.60
CA CYS A 632 22.13 -19.00 28.94
C CYS A 632 22.66 -18.04 30.02
N THR A 633 22.60 -16.73 29.78
CA THR A 633 23.08 -15.70 30.70
C THR A 633 21.98 -15.14 31.60
N SER A 634 20.74 -15.09 31.13
CA SER A 634 19.58 -14.68 31.92
C SER A 634 18.31 -15.31 31.36
N VAL A 635 17.35 -15.65 32.22
CA VAL A 635 16.07 -16.27 31.80
C VAL A 635 14.93 -15.26 31.68
N PHE A 636 14.93 -14.21 32.49
CA PHE A 636 13.87 -13.20 32.54
C PHE A 636 14.39 -11.82 32.10
N ASP A 637 13.52 -11.00 31.49
CA ASP A 637 13.79 -9.59 31.20
C ASP A 637 13.61 -8.70 32.45
N GLU A 638 13.95 -7.40 32.34
CA GLU A 638 13.82 -6.40 33.42
C GLU A 638 12.37 -6.24 33.95
N LYS A 639 11.36 -6.77 33.26
CA LYS A 639 9.94 -6.75 33.64
C LYS A 639 9.46 -8.10 34.18
N GLY A 640 10.36 -9.07 34.38
CA GLY A 640 10.04 -10.40 34.92
C GLY A 640 9.40 -11.35 33.90
N ARG A 641 9.44 -11.06 32.60
CA ARG A 641 8.91 -11.94 31.55
C ARG A 641 9.97 -12.92 31.08
N PHE A 642 9.57 -14.16 30.79
CA PHE A 642 10.46 -15.20 30.28
C PHE A 642 11.01 -14.79 28.90
N ASN A 643 12.31 -14.47 28.84
CA ASN A 643 13.03 -13.99 27.67
C ASN A 643 14.52 -14.38 27.75
N PRO A 644 14.86 -15.66 27.52
CA PRO A 644 16.20 -16.18 27.74
C PRO A 644 17.23 -15.53 26.82
N GLN A 645 18.31 -15.01 27.40
CA GLN A 645 19.45 -14.44 26.69
C GLN A 645 20.59 -15.46 26.66
N VAL A 646 21.26 -15.59 25.50
CA VAL A 646 22.35 -16.54 25.30
C VAL A 646 23.65 -15.84 24.97
N ARG A 647 24.78 -16.46 25.36
CA ARG A 647 26.11 -16.00 24.97
C ARG A 647 26.54 -16.68 23.66
N PRO A 648 26.76 -15.95 22.55
CA PRO A 648 27.28 -16.54 21.32
C PRO A 648 28.64 -17.21 21.52
N ASN A 649 28.99 -18.19 20.68
CA ASN A 649 30.27 -18.92 20.71
C ASN A 649 30.52 -19.73 22.00
N THR A 650 29.45 -20.24 22.63
CA THR A 650 29.51 -21.10 23.82
C THR A 650 28.91 -22.49 23.60
N GLU A 651 28.90 -22.94 22.34
CA GLU A 651 28.34 -24.22 21.94
C GLU A 651 28.99 -25.39 22.68
N SER A 652 28.16 -26.25 23.25
CA SER A 652 28.57 -27.53 23.82
C SER A 652 27.54 -28.60 23.55
N VAL A 653 27.98 -29.83 23.30
CA VAL A 653 27.09 -30.95 22.99
C VAL A 653 26.85 -31.79 24.23
N ILE A 654 25.59 -32.10 24.52
CA ILE A 654 25.20 -33.14 25.48
C ILE A 654 24.83 -34.38 24.66
N GLU A 655 25.63 -35.44 24.78
CA GLU A 655 25.41 -36.70 24.07
C GLU A 655 24.21 -37.45 24.63
N ALA A 656 23.32 -37.90 23.74
CA ALA A 656 22.16 -38.70 24.10
C ALA A 656 21.64 -39.46 22.88
N ASP A 657 21.32 -40.74 23.04
CA ASP A 657 20.70 -41.58 22.01
C ASP A 657 19.17 -41.51 22.05
N THR A 658 18.61 -40.85 23.06
CA THR A 658 17.18 -40.55 23.19
C THR A 658 17.00 -39.16 23.77
N ILE A 659 16.20 -38.31 23.12
CA ILE A 659 15.97 -36.93 23.55
C ILE A 659 14.47 -36.76 23.81
N ILE A 660 14.11 -36.32 25.01
CA ILE A 660 12.72 -36.09 25.38
C ILE A 660 12.52 -34.60 25.64
N VAL A 661 11.73 -33.95 24.79
CA VAL A 661 11.48 -32.50 24.90
C VAL A 661 10.32 -32.29 25.87
N ALA A 662 10.62 -31.67 27.02
CA ALA A 662 9.74 -31.43 28.16
C ALA A 662 9.70 -29.94 28.58
N ILE A 663 9.94 -29.03 27.64
CA ILE A 663 9.62 -27.61 27.79
C ILE A 663 8.11 -27.45 27.71
N GLY A 664 7.50 -26.74 28.66
CA GLY A 664 6.06 -26.78 28.95
C GLY A 664 5.12 -26.87 27.74
N GLN A 665 4.11 -27.75 27.87
CA GLN A 665 3.01 -28.04 26.94
C GLN A 665 3.37 -27.95 25.45
N GLU A 666 3.71 -29.11 24.91
CA GLU A 666 3.77 -29.38 23.48
C GLU A 666 2.56 -28.80 22.76
N VAL A 667 2.79 -27.97 21.75
CA VAL A 667 1.84 -27.89 20.66
C VAL A 667 1.93 -29.23 19.95
N ASP A 668 0.88 -30.02 20.08
CA ASP A 668 0.66 -31.19 19.25
C ASP A 668 0.65 -30.75 17.77
N TYR A 669 1.82 -30.84 17.12
CA TYR A 669 1.98 -30.53 15.68
C TYR A 669 1.31 -31.60 14.81
N THR A 670 0.97 -32.76 15.37
CA THR A 670 0.22 -33.81 14.68
C THR A 670 -1.24 -33.43 14.44
N LEU A 671 -1.79 -32.46 15.17
CA LEU A 671 -3.13 -31.88 14.93
C LEU A 671 -3.18 -30.79 13.84
N LEU A 672 -2.03 -30.35 13.30
CA LEU A 672 -1.91 -29.14 12.49
C LEU A 672 -1.20 -29.34 11.14
N LYS A 673 -1.16 -30.57 10.61
CA LYS A 673 -0.69 -30.83 9.24
C LYS A 673 -1.87 -31.04 8.31
N ALA A 674 -1.86 -30.35 7.18
CA ALA A 674 -2.53 -30.86 6.00
C ALA A 674 -1.66 -31.98 5.41
N ALA A 675 -2.24 -32.96 4.72
CA ALA A 675 -1.53 -33.91 3.88
C ALA A 675 -0.53 -33.16 2.98
N ASP A 676 0.60 -33.80 2.71
CA ASP A 676 1.83 -33.22 2.15
C ASP A 676 2.67 -32.36 3.12
N GLY A 677 2.30 -32.23 4.40
CA GLY A 677 3.16 -31.66 5.45
C GLY A 677 3.12 -30.14 5.59
N VAL A 678 2.18 -29.47 4.91
CA VAL A 678 1.94 -28.02 5.09
C VAL A 678 1.24 -27.76 6.42
N LEU A 679 1.74 -26.81 7.20
CA LEU A 679 1.17 -26.46 8.50
C LEU A 679 -0.12 -25.65 8.37
N VAL A 680 -1.08 -25.92 9.26
CA VAL A 680 -2.32 -25.15 9.42
C VAL A 680 -2.41 -24.53 10.81
N THR A 681 -3.12 -23.43 10.91
CA THR A 681 -3.45 -22.78 12.18
C THR A 681 -4.56 -23.54 12.91
N LYS A 682 -4.76 -23.26 14.21
CA LYS A 682 -5.88 -23.80 15.00
C LYS A 682 -7.27 -23.50 14.41
N ARG A 683 -7.37 -22.53 13.50
CA ARG A 683 -8.61 -22.15 12.80
C ARG A 683 -8.81 -22.94 11.49
N GLY A 684 -7.90 -23.85 11.17
CA GLY A 684 -7.88 -24.60 9.92
C GLY A 684 -7.43 -23.77 8.72
N LEU A 685 -6.73 -22.65 8.91
CA LEU A 685 -6.17 -21.83 7.82
C LEU A 685 -4.72 -22.22 7.55
N LEU A 686 -4.23 -22.09 6.33
CA LEU A 686 -2.82 -22.37 6.00
C LEU A 686 -1.89 -21.40 6.74
N GLN A 687 -0.82 -21.94 7.32
CA GLN A 687 0.20 -21.14 8.01
C GLN A 687 1.29 -20.72 7.02
N VAL A 688 1.54 -19.41 6.96
CA VAL A 688 2.60 -18.81 6.15
C VAL A 688 3.32 -17.72 6.93
N ASP A 689 4.51 -17.36 6.47
CA ASP A 689 5.15 -16.10 6.84
C ASP A 689 4.35 -14.93 6.26
N ASN A 690 3.99 -13.95 7.10
CA ASN A 690 3.08 -12.86 6.72
C ASN A 690 3.67 -11.87 5.70
N LEU A 691 4.98 -11.87 5.50
CA LEU A 691 5.65 -10.95 4.58
C LEU A 691 5.95 -11.62 3.24
N THR A 692 6.38 -12.88 3.29
CA THR A 692 6.82 -13.66 2.12
C THR A 692 5.76 -14.61 1.60
N TYR A 693 4.69 -14.88 2.36
CA TYR A 693 3.64 -15.85 2.02
C TYR A 693 4.17 -17.28 1.81
N GLN A 694 5.41 -17.54 2.23
CA GLN A 694 6.04 -18.85 2.19
C GLN A 694 5.49 -19.72 3.33
N THR A 695 5.21 -20.99 3.04
CA THR A 695 4.82 -21.96 4.07
C THR A 695 6.06 -22.51 4.81
N ASN A 696 5.88 -23.50 5.67
CA ASN A 696 7.00 -24.26 6.24
C ASN A 696 7.80 -25.06 5.21
N ILE A 697 7.30 -25.24 3.98
CA ILE A 697 7.98 -25.93 2.89
C ILE A 697 8.48 -24.87 1.90
N PRO A 698 9.81 -24.74 1.67
CA PRO A 698 10.38 -23.61 0.94
C PRO A 698 9.83 -23.37 -0.48
N TRP A 699 9.47 -24.44 -1.19
CA TRP A 699 8.92 -24.35 -2.55
C TRP A 699 7.39 -24.16 -2.59
N ILE A 700 6.73 -24.06 -1.43
CA ILE A 700 5.27 -23.89 -1.33
C ILE A 700 4.93 -22.54 -0.69
N PHE A 701 4.07 -21.80 -1.39
CA PHE A 701 3.55 -20.50 -1.00
C PHE A 701 2.01 -20.55 -0.92
N ALA A 702 1.39 -19.70 -0.11
CA ALA A 702 -0.08 -19.63 -0.04
C ALA A 702 -0.56 -18.23 0.30
N ALA A 703 -1.70 -17.83 -0.26
CA ALA A 703 -2.36 -16.58 0.11
C ALA A 703 -3.88 -16.62 -0.17
N GLY A 704 -4.54 -15.49 0.06
CA GLY A 704 -5.99 -15.34 -0.06
C GLY A 704 -6.74 -15.94 1.12
N ASP A 705 -8.03 -16.23 0.91
CA ASP A 705 -8.92 -16.62 2.00
C ASP A 705 -8.49 -17.92 2.72
N ALA A 706 -7.69 -18.77 2.08
CA ALA A 706 -7.17 -19.98 2.70
C ALA A 706 -6.17 -19.70 3.84
N VAL A 707 -5.55 -18.52 3.85
CA VAL A 707 -4.56 -18.07 4.85
C VAL A 707 -5.20 -17.16 5.90
N VAL A 708 -5.98 -16.15 5.46
CA VAL A 708 -6.51 -15.11 6.35
C VAL A 708 -7.98 -15.32 6.74
N GLY A 709 -8.67 -16.26 6.08
CA GLY A 709 -10.12 -16.41 6.15
C GLY A 709 -10.85 -15.53 5.12
N PRO A 710 -12.20 -15.56 5.08
CA PRO A 710 -12.97 -14.83 4.07
C PRO A 710 -12.69 -13.33 4.12
N GLY A 711 -12.09 -12.79 3.05
CA GLY A 711 -11.67 -11.38 2.96
C GLY A 711 -12.25 -10.66 1.76
N LEU A 712 -11.68 -9.50 1.45
CA LEU A 712 -12.05 -8.71 0.27
C LEU A 712 -11.27 -9.19 -0.97
N VAL A 713 -11.91 -9.13 -2.14
CA VAL A 713 -11.27 -9.48 -3.42
C VAL A 713 -9.97 -8.69 -3.63
N ILE A 714 -9.96 -7.40 -3.30
CA ILE A 714 -8.80 -6.53 -3.49
C ILE A 714 -7.64 -6.88 -2.53
N GLU A 715 -7.92 -7.47 -1.37
CA GLU A 715 -6.90 -7.96 -0.43
C GLU A 715 -6.27 -9.25 -0.97
N ALA A 716 -7.09 -10.16 -1.51
CA ALA A 716 -6.58 -11.37 -2.16
C ALA A 716 -5.68 -11.05 -3.37
N ILE A 717 -6.00 -10.00 -4.13
CA ILE A 717 -5.17 -9.47 -5.21
C ILE A 717 -3.85 -8.91 -4.64
N ALA A 718 -3.92 -8.07 -3.60
CA ALA A 718 -2.73 -7.51 -2.96
C ALA A 718 -1.76 -8.59 -2.45
N GLN A 719 -2.30 -9.61 -1.78
CA GLN A 719 -1.50 -10.74 -1.31
C GLN A 719 -0.91 -11.56 -2.46
N GLY A 720 -1.65 -11.69 -3.57
CA GLY A 720 -1.15 -12.35 -4.78
C GLY A 720 0.06 -11.64 -5.38
N HIS A 721 0.04 -10.30 -5.45
CA HIS A 721 1.20 -9.52 -5.91
C HIS A 721 2.45 -9.78 -5.07
N GLU A 722 2.32 -9.75 -3.74
CA GLU A 722 3.45 -9.97 -2.83
C GLU A 722 3.96 -11.43 -2.85
N ALA A 723 3.06 -12.40 -3.02
CA ALA A 723 3.43 -13.81 -3.17
C ALA A 723 4.16 -14.06 -4.51
N ALA A 724 3.76 -13.42 -5.60
CA ALA A 724 4.44 -13.53 -6.89
C ALA A 724 5.90 -13.05 -6.81
N ILE A 725 6.14 -11.92 -6.12
CA ILE A 725 7.51 -11.43 -5.85
C ILE A 725 8.31 -12.46 -5.03
N SER A 726 7.67 -13.19 -4.11
CA SER A 726 8.37 -14.21 -3.32
C SER A 726 8.78 -15.39 -4.16
N ILE A 727 7.88 -15.84 -5.03
CA ILE A 727 8.13 -16.96 -5.94
C ILE A 727 9.24 -16.60 -6.92
N ASP A 728 9.21 -15.41 -7.53
CA ASP A 728 10.29 -14.92 -8.40
C ASP A 728 11.64 -14.95 -7.69
N ARG A 729 11.73 -14.36 -6.50
CA ARG A 729 12.96 -14.32 -5.72
C ARG A 729 13.44 -15.70 -5.30
N TYR A 730 12.53 -16.57 -4.88
CA TYR A 730 12.84 -17.95 -4.51
C TYR A 730 13.50 -18.71 -5.66
N LEU A 731 12.90 -18.64 -6.85
CA LEU A 731 13.41 -19.31 -8.06
C LEU A 731 14.77 -18.76 -8.49
N ASN A 732 15.02 -17.46 -8.24
CA ASN A 732 16.30 -16.82 -8.55
C ASN A 732 17.34 -16.92 -7.41
N GLY A 733 17.04 -17.60 -6.30
CA GLY A 733 17.95 -17.71 -5.15
C GLY A 733 18.21 -16.38 -4.43
N GLU A 734 17.28 -15.43 -4.51
CA GLU A 734 17.36 -14.12 -3.88
C GLU A 734 16.76 -14.11 -2.46
N ASP A 735 17.15 -13.11 -1.67
CA ASP A 735 16.57 -12.89 -0.35
C ASP A 735 15.09 -12.47 -0.44
N LEU A 736 14.22 -13.32 0.10
CA LEU A 736 12.77 -13.09 0.13
C LEU A 736 12.40 -11.82 0.91
N TYR A 737 13.15 -11.44 1.94
CA TYR A 737 12.83 -10.33 2.83
C TYR A 737 13.34 -8.97 2.34
N LYS A 738 14.28 -8.96 1.39
CA LYS A 738 14.93 -7.76 0.86
C LYS A 738 13.91 -6.72 0.36
N ASP A 739 14.04 -5.46 0.76
CA ASP A 739 13.21 -4.35 0.26
C ASP A 739 11.68 -4.53 0.44
N ARG A 740 11.20 -5.48 1.26
CA ARG A 740 9.77 -5.64 1.59
C ARG A 740 9.36 -4.66 2.70
N PRO A 741 8.17 -4.06 2.61
CA PRO A 741 7.89 -2.82 3.32
C PRO A 741 7.81 -2.96 4.83
N GLY A 742 8.63 -2.15 5.50
CA GLY A 742 8.29 -1.33 6.65
C GLY A 742 8.38 0.17 6.33
N ARG A 743 8.24 0.57 5.05
CA ARG A 743 8.30 1.99 4.66
C ARG A 743 7.00 2.69 5.03
N GLU A 744 7.05 3.59 6.00
CA GLU A 744 5.97 4.55 6.23
C GLU A 744 5.82 5.44 4.99
N ASN A 745 4.74 5.25 4.25
CA ASN A 745 4.44 6.10 3.11
C ASN A 745 3.99 7.49 3.59
N ILE A 746 4.60 8.54 3.05
CA ILE A 746 4.10 9.91 3.25
C ILE A 746 2.79 10.03 2.48
N VAL A 747 1.67 10.08 3.21
CA VAL A 747 0.34 10.27 2.61
C VAL A 747 0.13 11.74 2.28
N ALA A 748 -0.22 12.03 1.04
CA ALA A 748 -0.43 13.39 0.58
C ALA A 748 -1.64 14.03 1.30
N PRO A 749 -1.47 15.23 1.90
CA PRO A 749 -2.55 15.91 2.61
C PRO A 749 -3.60 16.45 1.63
N LYS A 750 -4.72 16.96 2.18
CA LYS A 750 -5.67 17.73 1.39
C LYS A 750 -5.00 19.03 0.92
N PRO A 751 -5.09 19.40 -0.38
CA PRO A 751 -4.50 20.65 -0.86
C PRO A 751 -5.06 21.89 -0.14
N GLU A 752 -4.18 22.84 0.18
CA GLU A 752 -4.50 24.10 0.87
C GLU A 752 -5.11 25.15 -0.10
N LYS A 753 -6.19 24.79 -0.79
CA LYS A 753 -6.94 25.68 -1.68
C LYS A 753 -8.44 25.57 -1.40
N LYS A 754 -9.19 26.64 -1.65
CA LYS A 754 -10.65 26.60 -1.59
C LYS A 754 -11.20 25.87 -2.81
N PHE A 755 -12.00 24.84 -2.57
CA PHE A 755 -12.71 24.09 -3.60
C PHE A 755 -14.20 24.38 -3.53
N GLU A 756 -14.85 24.48 -4.69
CA GLU A 756 -16.30 24.61 -4.77
C GLU A 756 -16.99 23.27 -4.50
N LYS A 757 -18.12 23.31 -3.79
CA LYS A 757 -18.96 22.14 -3.55
C LYS A 757 -19.63 21.71 -4.85
N GLN A 758 -19.57 20.42 -5.16
CA GLN A 758 -20.16 19.83 -6.36
C GLN A 758 -20.87 18.52 -5.95
N PRO A 759 -22.13 18.32 -6.36
CA PRO A 759 -22.86 17.11 -6.03
C PRO A 759 -22.17 15.89 -6.64
N ARG A 760 -22.17 14.77 -5.89
CA ARG A 760 -21.70 13.48 -6.40
C ARG A 760 -22.64 12.98 -7.48
N VAL A 761 -22.08 12.46 -8.57
CA VAL A 761 -22.89 11.85 -9.63
C VAL A 761 -23.58 10.60 -9.09
N THR A 762 -24.91 10.55 -9.20
CA THR A 762 -25.70 9.40 -8.80
C THR A 762 -25.50 8.25 -9.77
N ILE A 763 -25.12 7.07 -9.26
CA ILE A 763 -24.98 5.85 -10.06
C ILE A 763 -26.40 5.41 -10.49
N PRO A 764 -26.69 5.30 -11.79
CA PRO A 764 -27.99 4.84 -12.24
C PRO A 764 -28.21 3.38 -11.80
N LYS A 765 -29.45 3.05 -11.38
CA LYS A 765 -29.82 1.71 -10.94
C LYS A 765 -31.08 1.26 -11.67
N LEU A 766 -31.27 -0.05 -11.80
CA LEU A 766 -32.52 -0.63 -12.29
C LEU A 766 -33.68 -0.28 -11.34
N GLU A 767 -34.90 -0.16 -11.88
CA GLU A 767 -36.11 0.07 -11.06
C GLU A 767 -36.38 -1.10 -10.12
N VAL A 768 -36.86 -0.82 -8.91
CA VAL A 768 -37.01 -1.80 -7.82
C VAL A 768 -37.88 -2.98 -8.22
N GLU A 769 -38.98 -2.73 -8.94
CA GLU A 769 -39.90 -3.76 -9.40
C GLU A 769 -39.23 -4.77 -10.33
N LYS A 770 -38.28 -4.32 -11.16
CA LYS A 770 -37.50 -5.20 -12.03
C LYS A 770 -36.39 -5.93 -11.29
N ARG A 771 -35.79 -5.31 -10.27
CA ARG A 771 -34.70 -5.91 -9.47
C ARG A 771 -35.11 -7.25 -8.88
N VAL A 772 -36.35 -7.36 -8.39
CA VAL A 772 -36.85 -8.55 -7.68
C VAL A 772 -37.33 -9.67 -8.61
N GLU A 773 -37.51 -9.40 -9.91
CA GLU A 773 -38.05 -10.36 -10.88
C GLU A 773 -36.98 -11.06 -11.72
N ASN A 774 -35.74 -10.55 -11.74
CA ASN A 774 -34.69 -11.06 -12.61
C ASN A 774 -33.28 -10.93 -12.02
N PHE A 775 -32.30 -11.40 -12.80
CA PHE A 775 -30.88 -11.36 -12.46
C PHE A 775 -30.10 -10.37 -13.34
N GLU A 776 -30.77 -9.38 -13.93
CA GLU A 776 -30.10 -8.29 -14.65
C GLU A 776 -29.26 -7.45 -13.68
N GLU A 777 -28.22 -6.81 -14.19
CA GLU A 777 -27.30 -6.01 -13.39
C GLU A 777 -28.05 -4.83 -12.73
N VAL A 778 -27.97 -4.72 -11.40
CA VAL A 778 -28.73 -3.71 -10.64
C VAL A 778 -28.15 -2.31 -10.80
N GLU A 779 -26.84 -2.17 -10.64
CA GLU A 779 -26.15 -0.91 -10.91
C GLU A 779 -25.84 -0.83 -12.41
N LEU A 780 -26.09 0.32 -13.04
CA LEU A 780 -25.84 0.57 -14.46
C LEU A 780 -24.58 1.42 -14.64
N PRO A 781 -23.90 1.34 -15.80
CA PRO A 781 -22.68 2.12 -16.04
C PRO A 781 -22.98 3.62 -16.13
N LEU A 782 -22.00 4.45 -15.77
CA LEU A 782 -22.04 5.88 -16.04
C LEU A 782 -21.92 6.14 -17.55
N THR A 783 -22.56 7.20 -18.03
CA THR A 783 -22.25 7.76 -19.35
C THR A 783 -20.88 8.43 -19.35
N GLU A 784 -20.30 8.68 -20.53
CA GLU A 784 -19.03 9.39 -20.66
C GLU A 784 -19.07 10.77 -19.99
N GLU A 785 -20.13 11.54 -20.23
CA GLU A 785 -20.31 12.87 -19.65
C GLU A 785 -20.35 12.82 -18.12
N GLN A 786 -21.13 11.88 -17.56
CA GLN A 786 -21.21 11.64 -16.12
C GLN A 786 -19.87 11.22 -15.52
N ALA A 787 -19.13 10.33 -16.18
CA ALA A 787 -17.83 9.88 -15.71
C ALA A 787 -16.80 11.01 -15.70
N ARG A 788 -16.77 11.85 -16.76
CA ARG A 788 -15.89 13.01 -16.82
C ARG A 788 -16.26 14.05 -15.78
N GLN A 789 -17.55 14.33 -15.59
CA GLN A 789 -18.05 15.24 -14.54
C GLN A 789 -17.63 14.77 -13.15
N GLU A 790 -17.82 13.48 -12.85
CA GLU A 790 -17.42 12.91 -11.55
C GLU A 790 -15.90 12.94 -11.35
N ALA A 791 -15.12 12.67 -12.41
CA ALA A 791 -13.66 12.73 -12.36
C ALA A 791 -13.12 14.15 -12.11
N GLN A 792 -13.79 15.19 -12.61
CA GLN A 792 -13.45 16.60 -12.35
C GLN A 792 -13.53 16.99 -10.87
N ARG A 793 -14.27 16.24 -10.04
CA ARG A 793 -14.37 16.49 -8.59
C ARG A 793 -13.08 16.12 -7.83
N CYS A 794 -12.16 15.37 -8.45
CA CYS A 794 -10.90 14.95 -7.82
C CYS A 794 -10.02 16.15 -7.41
N LEU A 795 -9.53 16.15 -6.16
CA LEU A 795 -8.69 17.23 -5.63
C LEU A 795 -7.24 17.19 -6.12
N SER A 796 -6.80 16.11 -6.79
CA SER A 796 -5.39 15.90 -7.17
C SER A 796 -4.42 16.04 -5.99
N CYS A 797 -4.71 15.36 -4.87
CA CYS A 797 -4.00 15.51 -3.58
C CYS A 797 -2.48 15.39 -3.69
N ASN A 798 -1.96 14.55 -4.59
CA ASN A 798 -0.54 14.32 -4.76
C ASN A 798 0.16 15.22 -5.80
N PHE A 799 -0.48 16.30 -6.27
CA PHE A 799 -0.08 17.04 -7.46
C PHE A 799 0.02 16.14 -8.69
N CYS A 800 1.18 15.52 -8.96
CA CYS A 800 1.31 14.45 -9.95
C CYS A 800 0.31 13.32 -9.70
N SER A 801 -0.46 12.96 -10.73
CA SER A 801 -1.42 11.85 -10.70
C SER A 801 -0.78 10.48 -10.88
N ILE A 802 0.53 10.40 -11.17
CA ILE A 802 1.26 9.15 -11.43
C ILE A 802 0.58 8.35 -12.58
N CYS A 803 -0.05 9.04 -13.55
CA CYS A 803 -0.71 8.40 -14.69
C CYS A 803 0.24 7.71 -15.67
N LYS A 804 1.56 7.86 -15.47
CA LYS A 804 2.66 7.26 -16.25
C LYS A 804 2.72 7.61 -17.74
N GLN A 805 1.85 8.49 -18.22
CA GLN A 805 1.88 8.98 -19.61
C GLN A 805 3.23 9.61 -19.97
N CYS A 806 3.85 10.33 -19.03
CA CYS A 806 5.19 10.88 -19.20
C CYS A 806 6.27 9.79 -19.40
N VAL A 807 6.15 8.64 -18.69
CA VAL A 807 7.06 7.51 -18.82
C VAL A 807 6.94 6.88 -20.20
N GLU A 808 5.70 6.69 -20.69
CA GLU A 808 5.45 6.12 -22.02
C GLU A 808 5.94 7.03 -23.15
N ALA A 809 5.83 8.35 -22.98
CA ALA A 809 6.31 9.33 -23.96
C ALA A 809 7.84 9.51 -23.93
N CYS A 810 8.54 9.13 -22.86
CA CYS A 810 9.97 9.41 -22.73
C CYS A 810 10.84 8.38 -23.48
N GLU A 811 11.23 8.70 -24.72
CA GLU A 811 12.11 7.81 -25.52
C GLU A 811 13.49 7.59 -24.88
N ALA A 812 13.97 8.55 -24.09
CA ALA A 812 15.25 8.45 -23.38
C ALA A 812 15.20 7.57 -22.12
N ASP A 813 14.02 7.08 -21.72
CA ASP A 813 13.79 6.31 -20.47
C ASP A 813 14.42 6.99 -19.24
N ALA A 814 14.21 8.31 -19.15
CA ALA A 814 14.76 9.15 -18.10
C ALA A 814 13.86 9.28 -16.86
N ILE A 815 12.60 8.85 -16.92
CA ILE A 815 11.60 9.12 -15.86
C ILE A 815 11.43 7.90 -14.95
N ASP A 816 11.60 8.11 -13.65
CA ASP A 816 11.44 7.09 -12.60
C ASP A 816 10.62 7.64 -11.42
N HIS A 817 9.38 7.18 -11.31
CA HIS A 817 8.46 7.57 -10.23
C HIS A 817 8.77 6.95 -8.86
N GLU A 818 9.68 5.98 -8.82
CA GLU A 818 10.16 5.32 -7.60
C GLU A 818 11.51 5.90 -7.12
N MET A 819 12.02 6.94 -7.80
CA MET A 819 13.23 7.65 -7.40
C MET A 819 13.12 8.15 -5.95
N GLY A 820 14.03 7.67 -5.09
CA GLY A 820 14.10 8.05 -3.69
C GLY A 820 14.96 9.29 -3.43
N GLU A 821 14.75 9.89 -2.25
CA GLU A 821 15.62 10.93 -1.70
C GLU A 821 17.05 10.42 -1.50
N LYS A 822 18.05 11.30 -1.66
CA LYS A 822 19.47 10.97 -1.46
C LYS A 822 20.12 11.96 -0.50
N THR A 823 20.98 11.46 0.36
CA THR A 823 21.89 12.28 1.17
C THR A 823 23.26 12.34 0.47
N LEU A 824 23.78 13.54 0.27
CA LEU A 824 25.12 13.80 -0.25
C LEU A 824 25.97 14.37 0.88
N GLU A 825 27.19 13.86 1.01
CA GLU A 825 28.18 14.35 1.97
C GLU A 825 29.38 14.89 1.21
N LEU A 826 29.80 16.12 1.55
CA LEU A 826 30.88 16.83 0.87
C LEU A 826 31.85 17.42 1.90
N ASP A 827 33.15 17.24 1.65
CA ASP A 827 34.19 17.96 2.37
C ASP A 827 34.69 19.15 1.54
N VAL A 828 34.58 20.35 2.11
CA VAL A 828 34.93 21.62 1.45
C VAL A 828 35.81 22.52 2.31
N GLY A 829 36.70 23.27 1.67
CA GLY A 829 37.59 24.22 2.34
C GLY A 829 36.89 25.51 2.77
N ALA A 830 35.86 25.91 2.03
CA ALA A 830 35.05 27.10 2.32
C ALA A 830 33.59 26.91 1.91
N VAL A 831 32.70 27.65 2.57
CA VAL A 831 31.28 27.75 2.23
C VAL A 831 30.93 29.23 2.04
N ILE A 832 30.33 29.56 0.90
CA ILE A 832 29.84 30.91 0.57
C ILE A 832 28.32 30.88 0.55
N PHE A 833 27.69 31.77 1.31
CA PHE A 833 26.24 31.96 1.30
C PHE A 833 25.85 33.09 0.35
N ALA A 834 25.08 32.74 -0.67
CA ALA A 834 24.43 33.66 -1.60
C ALA A 834 22.91 33.35 -1.76
N PRO A 835 22.14 33.21 -0.67
CA PRO A 835 20.76 32.70 -0.71
C PRO A 835 19.75 33.64 -1.38
N GLY A 836 20.12 34.88 -1.68
CA GLY A 836 19.20 35.87 -2.26
C GLY A 836 18.28 36.51 -1.23
N TYR A 837 17.00 36.70 -1.58
CA TYR A 837 15.98 37.32 -0.74
C TYR A 837 14.62 36.66 -0.91
N GLU A 838 13.76 36.80 0.10
CA GLU A 838 12.36 36.40 0.03
C GLU A 838 11.46 37.61 -0.23
N LEU A 839 10.35 37.38 -0.93
CA LEU A 839 9.35 38.41 -1.18
C LEU A 839 8.49 38.65 0.06
N PHE A 840 8.07 39.90 0.24
CA PHE A 840 7.11 40.24 1.27
C PHE A 840 5.72 39.67 0.94
N ASP A 841 5.07 39.01 1.91
CA ASP A 841 3.71 38.52 1.74
C ASP A 841 2.70 39.68 1.76
N ALA A 842 2.27 40.11 0.58
CA ALA A 842 1.32 41.20 0.40
C ALA A 842 -0.06 40.94 1.05
N ARG A 843 -0.40 39.68 1.40
CA ARG A 843 -1.65 39.36 2.12
C ARG A 843 -1.70 39.95 3.53
N LEU A 844 -0.52 40.20 4.13
CA LEU A 844 -0.41 40.90 5.41
C LEU A 844 -0.86 42.37 5.33
N LYS A 845 -1.04 42.90 4.11
CA LYS A 845 -1.47 44.27 3.80
C LYS A 845 -2.77 44.31 3.02
N SER A 846 -3.79 43.68 3.61
CA SER A 846 -5.13 43.56 3.05
C SER A 846 -5.80 44.90 2.67
N GLU A 847 -5.38 46.01 3.29
CA GLU A 847 -5.87 47.36 3.00
C GLU A 847 -5.65 47.79 1.54
N TYR A 848 -4.62 47.26 0.87
CA TYR A 848 -4.35 47.52 -0.55
C TYR A 848 -5.10 46.57 -1.50
N GLY A 849 -5.83 45.60 -0.95
CA GLY A 849 -6.75 44.75 -1.72
C GLY A 849 -6.11 43.57 -2.46
N TYR A 850 -4.85 43.23 -2.17
CA TYR A 850 -4.21 42.02 -2.70
C TYR A 850 -4.98 40.76 -2.28
N GLY A 851 -5.24 39.87 -3.24
CA GLY A 851 -6.11 38.69 -3.05
C GLY A 851 -7.62 38.98 -3.06
N ARG A 852 -8.05 40.25 -2.91
CA ARG A 852 -9.45 40.67 -3.07
C ARG A 852 -9.75 41.15 -4.49
N TYR A 853 -8.84 41.92 -5.08
CA TYR A 853 -9.00 42.45 -6.44
C TYR A 853 -7.98 41.79 -7.36
N LYS A 854 -8.45 41.15 -8.44
CA LYS A 854 -7.58 40.48 -9.43
C LYS A 854 -6.56 41.41 -10.09
N ASN A 855 -6.83 42.71 -10.14
CA ASN A 855 -5.95 43.71 -10.75
C ASN A 855 -4.96 44.34 -9.76
N VAL A 856 -4.96 43.90 -8.49
CA VAL A 856 -3.90 44.26 -7.54
C VAL A 856 -2.89 43.14 -7.56
N VAL A 857 -1.73 43.43 -8.13
CA VAL A 857 -0.59 42.51 -8.27
C VAL A 857 0.62 43.09 -7.57
N THR A 858 1.52 42.20 -7.14
CA THR A 858 2.86 42.52 -6.66
C THR A 858 3.76 42.93 -7.82
N SER A 859 4.87 43.60 -7.51
CA SER A 859 5.87 43.96 -8.51
C SER A 859 6.44 42.74 -9.25
N LEU A 860 6.69 41.61 -8.58
CA LEU A 860 7.21 40.43 -9.29
C LEU A 860 6.17 39.80 -10.24
N GLU A 861 4.89 39.76 -9.85
CA GLU A 861 3.81 39.38 -10.77
C GLU A 861 3.78 40.32 -11.99
N PHE A 862 3.95 41.63 -11.77
CA PHE A 862 4.00 42.59 -12.87
C PHE A 862 5.22 42.40 -13.78
N GLU A 863 6.39 42.04 -13.26
CA GLU A 863 7.53 41.62 -14.10
C GLU A 863 7.20 40.41 -14.97
N ARG A 864 6.49 39.41 -14.43
CA ARG A 864 6.04 38.27 -15.22
C ARG A 864 5.07 38.71 -16.31
N VAL A 865 4.22 39.71 -16.07
CA VAL A 865 3.37 40.30 -17.11
C VAL A 865 4.21 40.97 -18.22
N LEU A 866 5.24 41.73 -17.84
CA LEU A 866 6.13 42.44 -18.78
C LEU A 866 7.07 41.51 -19.56
N SER A 867 7.47 40.39 -18.96
CA SER A 867 8.48 39.52 -19.54
C SER A 867 7.97 38.81 -20.80
N ALA A 868 8.80 38.81 -21.84
CA ALA A 868 8.53 38.07 -23.08
C ALA A 868 8.43 36.54 -22.84
N SER A 869 9.12 36.01 -21.83
CA SER A 869 9.00 34.61 -21.40
C SER A 869 7.90 34.39 -20.35
N GLY A 870 7.14 35.43 -20.04
CA GLY A 870 6.03 35.42 -19.10
C GLY A 870 4.71 34.97 -19.69
N PRO A 871 3.68 34.79 -18.84
CA PRO A 871 2.37 34.25 -19.20
C PRO A 871 1.61 35.04 -20.27
N TYR A 872 1.94 36.32 -20.45
CA TYR A 872 1.29 37.21 -21.42
C TYR A 872 2.22 37.63 -22.56
N ALA A 873 3.37 36.95 -22.74
CA ALA A 873 4.35 37.22 -23.80
C ALA A 873 4.78 38.70 -23.90
N GLY A 874 4.83 39.39 -22.75
CA GLY A 874 5.16 40.80 -22.65
C GLY A 874 4.03 41.78 -22.96
N HIS A 875 2.80 41.32 -23.20
CA HIS A 875 1.64 42.20 -23.34
C HIS A 875 1.13 42.66 -21.97
N VAL A 876 1.13 43.97 -21.73
CA VAL A 876 0.64 44.55 -20.47
C VAL A 876 -0.87 44.41 -20.40
N VAL A 877 -1.36 43.47 -19.61
CA VAL A 877 -2.79 43.18 -19.47
C VAL A 877 -3.24 43.19 -18.01
N ARG A 878 -4.52 43.50 -17.81
CA ARG A 878 -5.18 43.35 -16.50
C ARG A 878 -5.54 41.88 -16.25
N PRO A 879 -5.15 41.27 -15.13
CA PRO A 879 -5.50 39.87 -14.86
C PRO A 879 -7.02 39.59 -14.78
N SER A 880 -7.85 40.59 -14.51
CA SER A 880 -9.31 40.40 -14.42
C SER A 880 -9.99 40.13 -15.76
N ASP A 881 -9.53 40.79 -16.83
CA ASP A 881 -10.25 40.83 -18.12
C ASP A 881 -9.33 40.79 -19.35
N GLN A 882 -8.01 40.63 -19.13
CA GLN A 882 -6.96 40.56 -20.13
C GLN A 882 -6.92 41.74 -21.11
N LYS A 883 -7.50 42.89 -20.73
CA LYS A 883 -7.42 44.13 -21.51
C LYS A 883 -6.23 44.96 -21.10
N GLU A 884 -5.70 45.71 -22.06
CA GLU A 884 -4.64 46.68 -21.81
C GLU A 884 -5.12 47.77 -20.82
N PRO A 885 -4.36 48.06 -19.75
CA PRO A 885 -4.71 49.12 -18.81
C PRO A 885 -4.38 50.50 -19.39
N ARG A 886 -5.20 51.51 -19.09
CA ARG A 886 -4.88 52.92 -19.41
C ARG A 886 -4.16 53.66 -18.29
N LYS A 887 -4.37 53.22 -17.05
CA LYS A 887 -3.82 53.83 -15.83
C LYS A 887 -3.32 52.73 -14.91
N ILE A 888 -2.11 52.88 -14.39
CA ILE A 888 -1.52 51.95 -13.43
C ILE A 888 -1.04 52.75 -12.22
N ALA A 889 -1.38 52.27 -11.02
CA ALA A 889 -0.95 52.85 -9.76
C ALA A 889 0.05 51.93 -9.07
N TRP A 890 1.26 52.41 -8.80
CA TRP A 890 2.23 51.72 -7.96
C TRP A 890 2.14 52.25 -6.53
N ILE A 891 2.01 51.34 -5.57
CA ILE A 891 1.99 51.68 -4.14
C ILE A 891 3.33 51.26 -3.54
N GLN A 892 4.10 52.25 -3.08
CA GLN A 892 5.42 52.02 -2.51
C GLN A 892 5.39 51.71 -1.02
N CYS A 893 6.51 51.17 -0.53
CA CYS A 893 6.73 50.86 0.88
C CYS A 893 5.70 49.89 1.49
N VAL A 894 5.04 49.06 0.68
CA VAL A 894 4.11 48.04 1.17
C VAL A 894 4.89 47.05 2.03
N GLY A 895 4.62 47.07 3.34
CA GLY A 895 5.33 46.27 4.33
C GLY A 895 6.77 46.72 4.64
N SER A 896 7.27 47.81 4.05
CA SER A 896 8.59 48.37 4.37
C SER A 896 8.44 49.58 5.28
N ARG A 897 9.35 49.77 6.23
CA ARG A 897 9.28 50.81 7.28
C ARG A 897 7.97 50.76 8.06
N ASP A 898 7.46 49.55 8.25
CA ASP A 898 6.18 49.29 8.89
C ASP A 898 6.36 48.37 10.10
N ASN A 899 6.26 48.98 11.29
CA ASN A 899 6.36 48.28 12.56
C ASN A 899 5.22 47.26 12.77
N ALA A 900 4.05 47.46 12.18
CA ALA A 900 2.89 46.59 12.39
C ALA A 900 3.08 45.19 11.81
N CYS A 901 3.96 45.04 10.82
CA CYS A 901 4.35 43.74 10.26
C CYS A 901 5.80 43.33 10.61
N GLY A 902 6.42 44.01 11.59
CA GLY A 902 7.77 43.69 12.06
C GLY A 902 8.90 44.06 11.09
N LYS A 903 8.63 44.93 10.10
CA LYS A 903 9.58 45.32 9.04
C LYS A 903 9.86 46.82 9.10
N ASN A 904 10.54 47.23 10.17
CA ASN A 904 10.82 48.64 10.48
C ASN A 904 11.92 49.31 9.62
N TYR A 905 12.44 48.61 8.61
CA TYR A 905 13.52 49.06 7.74
C TYR A 905 13.04 49.33 6.30
N CYS A 906 13.81 50.11 5.55
CA CYS A 906 13.59 50.31 4.11
C CYS A 906 14.15 49.12 3.33
N SER A 907 13.37 48.55 2.41
CA SER A 907 13.85 47.49 1.50
C SER A 907 14.96 47.97 0.55
N SER A 908 15.14 49.29 0.41
CA SER A 908 16.14 49.95 -0.42
C SER A 908 16.04 49.66 -1.93
N VAL A 909 15.04 48.88 -2.36
CA VAL A 909 14.84 48.47 -3.76
C VAL A 909 13.50 48.91 -4.32
N CYS A 910 12.45 49.07 -3.50
CA CYS A 910 11.09 49.28 -4.00
C CYS A 910 10.95 50.57 -4.85
N CYS A 911 11.64 51.65 -4.47
CA CYS A 911 11.66 52.91 -5.19
C CYS A 911 12.19 52.75 -6.62
N THR A 912 13.38 52.18 -6.79
CA THR A 912 13.98 51.97 -8.11
C THR A 912 13.20 50.95 -8.92
N TYR A 913 12.61 49.95 -8.26
CA TYR A 913 11.78 48.94 -8.91
C TYR A 913 10.53 49.54 -9.57
N ALA A 914 9.75 50.38 -8.87
CA ALA A 914 8.56 50.98 -9.51
C ALA A 914 8.90 52.04 -10.54
N ILE A 915 9.99 52.80 -10.37
CA ILE A 915 10.42 53.73 -11.43
C ILE A 915 10.77 52.93 -12.69
N LYS A 916 11.49 51.81 -12.55
CA LYS A 916 11.77 50.89 -13.65
C LYS A 916 10.48 50.40 -14.30
N GLU A 917 9.60 49.77 -13.53
CA GLU A 917 8.34 49.20 -14.03
C GLU A 917 7.44 50.24 -14.70
N ALA A 918 7.37 51.47 -14.17
CA ALA A 918 6.60 52.55 -14.76
C ALA A 918 7.12 52.96 -16.15
N VAL A 919 8.45 53.05 -16.31
CA VAL A 919 9.09 53.33 -17.60
C VAL A 919 8.88 52.16 -18.57
N ILE A 920 9.16 50.93 -18.14
CA ILE A 920 9.02 49.75 -19.00
C ILE A 920 7.55 49.52 -19.41
N ALA A 921 6.58 49.77 -18.51
CA ALA A 921 5.17 49.69 -18.88
C ALA A 921 4.82 50.65 -20.03
N LYS A 922 5.36 51.87 -20.05
CA LYS A 922 5.18 52.82 -21.15
C LYS A 922 5.90 52.41 -22.43
N GLU A 923 7.06 51.74 -22.32
CA GLU A 923 7.74 51.17 -23.49
C GLU A 923 6.90 50.08 -24.15
N HIS A 924 6.23 49.23 -23.37
CA HIS A 924 5.36 48.17 -23.88
C HIS A 924 4.02 48.71 -24.40
N ALA A 925 3.45 49.71 -23.73
CA ALA A 925 2.16 50.31 -24.07
C ALA A 925 2.21 51.84 -23.88
N PRO A 926 2.45 52.62 -24.95
CA PRO A 926 2.70 54.06 -24.88
C PRO A 926 1.58 54.90 -24.26
N ASP A 927 0.34 54.42 -24.30
CA ASP A 927 -0.84 55.12 -23.78
C ASP A 927 -1.04 54.95 -22.26
N ILE A 928 -0.20 54.16 -21.58
CA ILE A 928 -0.27 53.95 -20.14
C ILE A 928 0.08 55.24 -19.40
N GLN A 929 -0.75 55.59 -18.42
CA GLN A 929 -0.49 56.66 -17.45
C GLN A 929 -0.05 56.06 -16.11
N PRO A 930 1.27 55.99 -15.83
CA PRO A 930 1.76 55.48 -14.56
C PRO A 930 1.62 56.54 -13.45
N THR A 931 1.27 56.12 -12.24
CA THR A 931 1.26 56.97 -11.05
C THR A 931 1.90 56.21 -9.90
N ILE A 932 2.97 56.76 -9.31
CA ILE A 932 3.67 56.15 -8.19
C ILE A 932 3.30 56.90 -6.90
N PHE A 933 2.68 56.20 -5.95
CA PHE A 933 2.38 56.71 -4.62
C PHE A 933 3.51 56.30 -3.66
N TYR A 934 4.22 57.28 -3.10
CA TYR A 934 5.35 57.05 -2.22
C TYR A 934 5.36 58.02 -1.03
N MET A 935 6.01 57.60 0.07
CA MET A 935 6.29 58.49 1.21
C MET A 935 7.54 59.33 0.94
N ASP A 936 8.65 58.66 0.61
CA ASP A 936 9.93 59.23 0.21
C ASP A 936 10.42 58.48 -1.04
N MET A 937 11.16 59.15 -1.93
CA MET A 937 11.90 58.50 -3.02
C MET A 937 13.36 58.30 -2.61
N ARG A 938 13.86 57.06 -2.65
CA ARG A 938 15.24 56.73 -2.24
C ARG A 938 15.95 55.90 -3.31
N THR A 939 16.83 56.55 -4.06
CA THR A 939 17.57 56.03 -5.22
C THR A 939 19.02 55.72 -4.85
N TYR A 940 19.23 54.61 -4.13
CA TYR A 940 20.55 54.23 -3.61
C TYR A 940 21.50 53.75 -4.72
N GLY A 941 22.38 54.61 -5.22
CA GLY A 941 23.43 54.21 -6.16
C GLY A 941 23.95 55.32 -7.05
N LYS A 942 25.14 55.12 -7.63
CA LYS A 942 25.72 56.07 -8.58
C LYS A 942 24.86 56.10 -9.86
N GLY A 943 24.32 57.27 -10.19
CA GLY A 943 23.50 57.49 -11.39
C GLY A 943 22.01 57.16 -11.25
N PHE A 944 21.56 56.64 -10.10
CA PHE A 944 20.16 56.21 -9.92
C PHE A 944 19.21 57.41 -9.80
N GLU A 945 19.68 58.49 -9.17
CA GLU A 945 18.95 59.76 -9.12
C GLU A 945 18.78 60.37 -10.51
N SER A 946 19.79 60.28 -11.37
CA SER A 946 19.68 60.71 -12.77
C SER A 946 18.66 59.90 -13.55
N TYR A 947 18.56 58.59 -13.28
CA TYR A 947 17.51 57.75 -13.86
C TYR A 947 16.11 58.19 -13.40
N TYR A 948 15.92 58.47 -12.10
CA TYR A 948 14.66 59.00 -11.58
C TYR A 948 14.25 60.32 -12.25
N ASN A 949 15.18 61.28 -12.34
CA ASN A 949 14.94 62.56 -13.00
C ASN A 949 14.65 62.43 -14.50
N ARG A 950 15.15 61.37 -15.16
CA ARG A 950 14.83 61.05 -16.55
C ARG A 950 13.42 60.45 -16.66
N ALA A 951 13.11 59.48 -15.82
CA ALA A 951 11.80 58.81 -15.78
C ALA A 951 10.64 59.78 -15.47
N GLU A 952 10.88 60.84 -14.69
CA GLU A 952 9.86 61.88 -14.45
C GLU A 952 9.52 62.70 -15.71
N LYS A 953 10.47 62.82 -16.64
CA LYS A 953 10.31 63.59 -17.89
C LYS A 953 9.77 62.77 -19.04
N GLU A 954 9.88 61.44 -18.97
CA GLU A 954 9.48 60.48 -20.01
C GLU A 954 8.00 60.09 -19.86
#